data_AF-A0A2S9WVL0-F1
#
_entry.id   AF-A0A2S9WVL0-F1
#
_cell.length_a   1.000
_cell.length_b   1.000
_cell.length_c   1.000
_cell.angle_alpha   90.00
_cell.angle_beta   90.00
_cell.angle_gamma   90.00
#
_symmetry.space_group_name_H-M   'P 1'
#
loop_
_entity.id
_entity.type
_entity.pdbx_description
1 polymer ?
#
loop_
_entity_poly.entity_id
_entity_poly.type
_entity_poly.pdbx_seq_one_letter_code
_entity_poly.pdbx_strand_id
1 'polypeptide(L)'
;MVLAFAKANYLQAQQSQSFKEQKIGLVLSGGGAKGLAHIGALKVIDSLGIKVDYVAGTSMGAIVGSLYSSGYTGHQIDSIFKVTNFNNLIADEIPRSAKTYYERKQNERYAVTLPFKDFKVSLPSSLSKGQNVYNLMSQLLSHVNDVDDFSQLPIPFFCIATNIATGEEVVLDSGYLPRAVNASGALPSLFAPVQINDQMLIDGGVTDNYPVEKLRAKGMDVIIGVDVQDDLKSLDELNSAFSILTQINNFRTINDMKVKAPKTDVYITPNIKDYSVISFDQGAAIINEGAIATRKSIDTLTTLATGGYKRPALKVQSQDRLYLSGITIEGNHRYTRSYIIGKFKINTPGFTTYESIKNGVNNLQATNNFTKINYELKPDINGIQLAVMVEESTVRNYLRLGLHYDELLRSAALVNLSRKSVLFSNDQVSFDAILGDNLRYSADYYIDKGKYWSVGLHSEFTQFEKGIPTSFLETVGRPIPPNINSLDFEYNDWTQQFYLQTRLDRGFNVTAGIEVKALDIFTNTLTTGNVLTTRTDFENSTTGSIYGKLLLDTYDNAFFPSSGWFVDGDFHLYLYNDMFQEEFSEYSIAQLQVGHARSFGKLSLQAMAHVGVSIGNPQTSSLDFVLGGYGARRINNILPFYGYDFISLSGNSMIKSLFEVDYEVFRKNHVTLSANFASLDDDLFEKDDWFSEAQYSGYAIGYGIETFLGPVELKYSFSPQRDDSEFYVRLGFAF
;
A
#
# COMPACT_ATOMS: atom_id res chain seq x y z
N MET A 1 -79.77 30.28 26.34
CA MET A 1 -78.75 29.20 26.35
C MET A 1 -78.19 28.88 24.96
N VAL A 2 -78.94 29.06 23.86
CA VAL A 2 -78.49 28.74 22.49
C VAL A 2 -77.49 29.76 21.90
N LEU A 3 -77.56 31.05 22.29
CA LEU A 3 -76.64 32.10 21.82
C LEU A 3 -75.23 32.06 22.46
N ALA A 4 -75.06 31.38 23.59
CA ALA A 4 -73.76 31.26 24.26
C ALA A 4 -72.87 30.17 23.64
N PHE A 5 -73.48 29.10 23.11
CA PHE A 5 -72.75 28.00 22.44
C PHE A 5 -72.27 28.39 21.04
N ALA A 6 -72.98 29.28 20.33
CA ALA A 6 -72.56 29.72 19.00
C ALA A 6 -71.32 30.62 19.02
N LYS A 7 -71.10 31.42 20.08
CA LYS A 7 -69.89 32.25 20.23
C LYS A 7 -68.65 31.45 20.66
N ALA A 8 -68.83 30.36 21.42
CA ALA A 8 -67.73 29.49 21.84
C ALA A 8 -67.13 28.70 20.66
N ASN A 9 -67.97 28.22 19.73
CA ASN A 9 -67.50 27.50 18.55
C ASN A 9 -66.87 28.41 17.48
N TYR A 10 -67.26 29.69 17.41
CA TYR A 10 -66.60 30.64 16.51
C TYR A 10 -65.21 31.07 17.01
N LEU A 11 -65.00 31.11 18.33
CA LEU A 11 -63.70 31.42 18.95
C LEU A 11 -62.75 30.22 18.95
N GLN A 12 -63.25 28.98 19.04
CA GLN A 12 -62.42 27.77 18.92
C GLN A 12 -62.05 27.42 17.47
N ALA A 13 -62.86 27.81 16.47
CA ALA A 13 -62.53 27.60 15.06
C ALA A 13 -61.48 28.59 14.51
N GLN A 14 -61.15 29.66 15.24
CA GLN A 14 -60.17 30.67 14.83
C GLN A 14 -58.75 30.44 15.39
N GLN A 15 -58.54 29.40 16.20
CA GLN A 15 -57.24 29.08 16.82
C GLN A 15 -56.58 27.78 16.32
N SER A 16 -57.21 27.03 15.41
CA SER A 16 -56.53 25.96 14.69
C SER A 16 -55.92 26.49 13.38
N GLN A 17 -55.06 27.49 13.48
CA GLN A 17 -54.13 27.75 12.38
C GLN A 17 -53.13 26.59 12.45
N SER A 18 -53.33 25.56 11.63
CA SER A 18 -52.36 24.47 11.54
C SER A 18 -51.04 25.12 11.14
N PHE A 19 -50.11 25.27 12.08
CA PHE A 19 -48.74 25.59 11.75
C PHE A 19 -48.28 24.43 10.87
N LYS A 20 -48.25 24.67 9.56
CA LYS A 20 -47.71 23.73 8.59
C LYS A 20 -46.26 23.50 9.03
N GLU A 21 -45.93 22.26 9.42
CA GLU A 21 -44.57 21.89 9.81
C GLU A 21 -43.65 22.31 8.66
N GLN A 22 -42.77 23.28 8.91
CA GLN A 22 -41.88 23.83 7.88
C GLN A 22 -40.91 22.74 7.46
N LYS A 23 -40.81 22.48 6.16
CA LYS A 23 -39.86 21.50 5.62
C LYS A 23 -38.47 22.10 5.53
N ILE A 24 -37.51 21.49 6.22
CA ILE A 24 -36.14 22.00 6.34
C ILE A 24 -35.20 21.18 5.46
N GLY A 25 -34.58 21.83 4.48
CA GLY A 25 -33.51 21.29 3.67
C GLY A 25 -32.13 21.62 4.24
N LEU A 26 -31.16 20.71 4.04
CA LEU A 26 -29.75 20.92 4.35
C LEU A 26 -28.88 20.78 3.09
N VAL A 27 -28.09 21.81 2.75
CA VAL A 27 -27.11 21.77 1.65
C VAL A 27 -25.69 21.73 2.21
N LEU A 28 -24.88 20.77 1.76
CA LEU A 28 -23.48 20.64 2.13
C LEU A 28 -22.58 20.72 0.89
N SER A 29 -21.75 21.75 0.81
CA SER A 29 -20.80 21.94 -0.31
C SER A 29 -19.64 20.95 -0.35
N GLY A 30 -18.98 20.85 -1.51
CA GLY A 30 -17.67 20.21 -1.61
C GLY A 30 -16.52 21.13 -1.15
N GLY A 31 -15.41 20.51 -0.71
CA GLY A 31 -14.22 21.23 -0.22
C GLY A 31 -13.05 20.35 0.27
N GLY A 32 -13.02 19.07 -0.09
CA GLY A 32 -12.01 18.12 0.42
C GLY A 32 -11.97 18.09 1.96
N ALA A 33 -10.78 18.17 2.56
CA ALA A 33 -10.61 18.22 4.01
C ALA A 33 -11.41 19.34 4.70
N LYS A 34 -11.67 20.47 4.03
CA LYS A 34 -12.47 21.59 4.58
C LYS A 34 -13.91 21.17 4.89
N GLY A 35 -14.44 20.20 4.15
CA GLY A 35 -15.78 19.64 4.41
C GLY A 35 -15.93 18.92 5.74
N LEU A 36 -14.85 18.70 6.50
CA LEU A 36 -14.95 18.28 7.90
C LEU A 36 -15.69 19.31 8.77
N ALA A 37 -15.74 20.58 8.37
CA ALA A 37 -16.52 21.60 9.06
C ALA A 37 -18.02 21.30 9.07
N HIS A 38 -18.53 20.56 8.07
CA HIS A 38 -19.92 20.08 8.04
C HIS A 38 -20.25 19.28 9.29
N ILE A 39 -19.32 18.47 9.80
CA ILE A 39 -19.51 17.65 11.00
C ILE A 39 -19.74 18.57 12.22
N GLY A 40 -18.97 19.66 12.33
CA GLY A 40 -19.14 20.67 13.36
C GLY A 40 -20.51 21.33 13.32
N ALA A 41 -20.96 21.69 12.12
CA ALA A 41 -22.27 22.27 11.90
C ALA A 41 -23.40 21.29 12.28
N LEU A 42 -23.31 20.04 11.83
CA LEU A 42 -24.27 18.99 12.14
C LEU A 42 -24.38 18.74 13.65
N LYS A 43 -23.28 18.77 14.41
CA LYS A 43 -23.31 18.64 15.88
C LYS A 43 -24.14 19.74 16.53
N VAL A 44 -24.04 20.97 16.04
CA VAL A 44 -24.83 22.10 16.55
C VAL A 44 -26.29 21.97 16.13
N ILE A 45 -26.58 21.64 14.87
CA ILE A 45 -27.93 21.41 14.36
C ILE A 45 -28.64 20.30 15.16
N ASP A 46 -27.97 19.16 15.39
CA ASP A 46 -28.50 18.06 16.20
C ASP A 46 -28.79 18.50 17.64
N SER A 47 -27.93 19.33 18.23
CA SER A 47 -28.09 19.82 19.61
C SER A 47 -29.29 20.75 19.81
N LEU A 48 -29.72 21.42 18.73
CA LEU A 48 -30.87 22.33 18.73
C LEU A 48 -32.21 21.60 18.46
N GLY A 49 -32.19 20.30 18.14
CA GLY A 49 -33.41 19.56 17.85
C GLY A 49 -34.07 19.97 16.54
N ILE A 50 -33.29 20.36 15.54
CA ILE A 50 -33.79 20.69 14.20
C ILE A 50 -33.99 19.38 13.41
N LYS A 51 -35.21 19.13 12.94
CA LYS A 51 -35.52 18.00 12.08
C LYS A 51 -35.25 18.38 10.62
N VAL A 52 -34.22 17.79 10.03
CA VAL A 52 -33.89 17.96 8.60
C VAL A 52 -34.72 16.97 7.78
N ASP A 53 -35.45 17.46 6.77
CA ASP A 53 -36.36 16.69 5.92
C ASP A 53 -35.74 16.26 4.58
N TYR A 54 -34.65 16.90 4.16
CA TYR A 54 -33.94 16.54 2.94
C TYR A 54 -32.50 17.03 2.98
N VAL A 55 -31.54 16.21 2.54
CA VAL A 55 -30.12 16.58 2.45
C VAL A 55 -29.64 16.55 0.99
N ALA A 56 -28.88 17.56 0.60
CA ALA A 56 -28.16 17.60 -0.66
C ALA A 56 -26.66 17.80 -0.39
N GLY A 57 -25.82 17.02 -1.06
CA GLY A 57 -24.38 17.07 -0.85
C GLY A 57 -23.56 16.99 -2.12
N THR A 58 -22.36 17.58 -2.11
CA THR A 58 -21.39 17.47 -3.19
C THR A 58 -20.01 17.13 -2.63
N SER A 59 -19.27 16.20 -3.24
CA SER A 59 -17.92 15.82 -2.81
C SER A 59 -17.86 15.42 -1.32
N MET A 60 -17.04 16.08 -0.50
CA MET A 60 -17.05 15.86 0.94
C MET A 60 -18.41 16.11 1.61
N GLY A 61 -19.21 17.05 1.08
CA GLY A 61 -20.59 17.26 1.49
C GLY A 61 -21.50 16.06 1.16
N ALA A 62 -21.23 15.33 0.08
CA ALA A 62 -21.93 14.08 -0.22
C ALA A 62 -21.51 12.95 0.74
N ILE A 63 -20.23 12.86 1.10
CA ILE A 63 -19.71 11.88 2.08
C ILE A 63 -20.34 12.10 3.46
N VAL A 64 -20.26 13.32 3.99
CA VAL A 64 -20.84 13.66 5.29
C VAL A 64 -22.37 13.61 5.23
N GLY A 65 -22.95 14.12 4.15
CA GLY A 65 -24.39 14.15 3.91
C GLY A 65 -25.01 12.77 3.81
N SER A 66 -24.37 11.81 3.15
CA SER A 66 -24.90 10.44 3.04
C SER A 66 -24.90 9.72 4.38
N LEU A 67 -23.83 9.88 5.19
CA LEU A 67 -23.78 9.31 6.54
C LEU A 67 -24.86 9.93 7.44
N TYR A 68 -25.02 11.25 7.38
CA TYR A 68 -26.08 11.92 8.12
C TYR A 68 -27.46 11.42 7.67
N SER A 69 -27.69 11.34 6.36
CA SER A 69 -28.96 10.90 5.78
C SER A 69 -29.30 9.44 6.08
N SER A 70 -28.28 8.58 6.21
CA SER A 70 -28.43 7.17 6.61
C SER A 70 -28.67 6.99 8.11
N GLY A 71 -28.79 8.07 8.89
CA GLY A 71 -29.18 8.04 10.30
C GLY A 71 -28.06 8.30 11.32
N TYR A 72 -26.80 8.47 10.90
CA TYR A 72 -25.75 8.87 11.84
C TYR A 72 -26.02 10.27 12.40
N THR A 73 -25.61 10.52 13.65
CA THR A 73 -25.57 11.86 14.25
C THR A 73 -24.25 12.55 13.95
N GLY A 74 -24.19 13.88 14.06
CA GLY A 74 -22.95 14.63 13.92
C GLY A 74 -21.85 14.15 14.87
N HIS A 75 -22.20 13.68 16.07
CA HIS A 75 -21.25 13.10 17.03
C HIS A 75 -20.71 11.72 16.62
N GLN A 76 -21.53 10.88 15.98
CA GLN A 76 -21.07 9.59 15.48
C GLN A 76 -20.15 9.78 14.27
N ILE A 77 -20.48 10.72 13.38
CA ILE A 77 -19.63 11.07 12.23
C ILE A 77 -18.28 11.62 12.73
N ASP A 78 -18.26 12.53 13.70
CA ASP A 78 -17.02 13.00 14.34
C ASP A 78 -16.16 11.84 14.87
N SER A 79 -16.79 10.88 15.55
CA SER A 79 -16.10 9.71 16.11
C SER A 79 -15.47 8.82 15.02
N ILE A 80 -16.19 8.59 13.92
CA ILE A 80 -15.70 7.82 12.75
C ILE A 80 -14.47 8.52 12.14
N PHE A 81 -14.56 9.84 11.94
CA PHE A 81 -13.49 10.61 11.30
C PHE A 81 -12.25 10.71 12.19
N LYS A 82 -12.41 10.81 13.50
CA LYS A 82 -11.30 10.88 14.46
C LYS A 82 -10.41 9.63 14.47
N VAL A 83 -10.97 8.46 14.20
CA VAL A 83 -10.21 7.18 14.14
C VAL A 83 -9.78 6.80 12.73
N THR A 84 -10.16 7.57 11.71
CA THR A 84 -9.83 7.28 10.31
C THR A 84 -8.45 7.83 9.95
N ASN A 85 -7.56 6.97 9.44
CA ASN A 85 -6.28 7.41 8.89
C ASN A 85 -6.44 7.88 7.44
N PHE A 86 -6.61 9.18 7.23
CA PHE A 86 -6.82 9.79 5.92
C PHE A 86 -5.65 9.63 4.95
N ASN A 87 -4.41 9.54 5.45
CA ASN A 87 -3.25 9.32 4.58
C ASN A 87 -3.39 7.99 3.85
N ASN A 88 -3.71 6.92 4.58
CA ASN A 88 -3.90 5.59 4.01
C ASN A 88 -5.17 5.52 3.16
N LEU A 89 -6.22 6.27 3.53
CA LEU A 89 -7.47 6.35 2.79
C LEU A 89 -7.29 7.01 1.42
N ILE A 90 -6.52 8.09 1.34
CA ILE A 90 -6.33 8.87 0.11
C ILE A 90 -5.26 8.22 -0.76
N ALA A 91 -4.13 7.78 -0.19
CA ALA A 91 -3.03 7.19 -0.95
C ALA A 91 -3.37 5.83 -1.57
N ASP A 92 -4.52 5.22 -1.22
CA ASP A 92 -4.90 3.86 -1.62
C ASP A 92 -3.76 2.85 -1.34
N GLU A 93 -3.05 3.04 -0.23
CA GLU A 93 -1.93 2.18 0.14
C GLU A 93 -2.41 0.74 0.35
N ILE A 94 -1.93 -0.14 -0.52
CA ILE A 94 -2.21 -1.57 -0.44
C ILE A 94 -1.24 -2.17 0.58
N PRO A 95 -1.73 -2.76 1.69
CA PRO A 95 -0.86 -3.32 2.70
C PRO A 95 0.03 -4.41 2.10
N ARG A 96 1.29 -4.47 2.54
CA ARG A 96 2.28 -5.43 2.04
C ARG A 96 1.79 -6.89 2.12
N SER A 97 1.02 -7.21 3.16
CA SER A 97 0.39 -8.52 3.37
C SER A 97 -0.58 -8.96 2.26
N ALA A 98 -1.22 -8.01 1.57
CA ALA A 98 -2.13 -8.30 0.44
C ALA A 98 -1.39 -8.66 -0.85
N LYS A 99 -0.13 -8.25 -0.99
CA LYS A 99 0.72 -8.56 -2.14
C LYS A 99 1.24 -10.00 -2.05
N THR A 100 1.30 -10.69 -3.18
CA THR A 100 2.04 -11.95 -3.34
C THR A 100 3.55 -11.71 -3.26
N TYR A 101 4.34 -12.77 -3.03
CA TYR A 101 5.81 -12.66 -3.03
C TYR A 101 6.34 -11.99 -4.31
N TYR A 102 5.84 -12.41 -5.46
CA TYR A 102 6.22 -11.82 -6.75
C TYR A 102 5.88 -10.32 -6.81
N GLU A 103 4.65 -9.94 -6.43
CA GLU A 103 4.21 -8.53 -6.42
C GLU A 103 5.00 -7.68 -5.44
N ARG A 104 5.49 -8.25 -4.33
CA ARG A 104 6.39 -7.56 -3.39
C ARG A 104 7.78 -7.37 -3.98
N LYS A 105 8.41 -8.45 -4.50
CA LYS A 105 9.71 -8.39 -5.18
C LYS A 105 9.74 -7.28 -6.23
N GLN A 106 8.66 -7.12 -6.98
CA GLN A 106 8.52 -6.06 -7.97
C GLN A 106 8.31 -4.69 -7.32
N ASN A 107 7.33 -4.52 -6.44
CA ASN A 107 7.04 -3.19 -5.86
C ASN A 107 8.14 -2.64 -4.94
N GLU A 108 9.01 -3.50 -4.41
CA GLU A 108 10.07 -3.15 -3.44
C GLU A 108 11.44 -2.96 -4.12
N ARG A 109 11.47 -2.78 -5.45
CA ARG A 109 12.70 -2.52 -6.22
C ARG A 109 12.65 -1.27 -7.11
N TYR A 110 11.47 -0.67 -7.26
CA TYR A 110 11.24 0.40 -8.22
C TYR A 110 10.72 1.65 -7.53
N ALA A 111 11.37 2.78 -7.79
CA ALA A 111 10.95 4.09 -7.32
C ALA A 111 9.77 4.64 -8.14
N VAL A 112 9.80 4.42 -9.46
CA VAL A 112 8.82 4.96 -10.40
C VAL A 112 8.30 3.84 -11.28
N THR A 113 6.98 3.77 -11.46
CA THR A 113 6.31 2.83 -12.38
C THR A 113 5.45 3.63 -13.35
N LEU A 114 5.77 3.56 -14.64
CA LEU A 114 5.08 4.30 -15.69
C LEU A 114 4.43 3.34 -16.68
N PRO A 115 3.11 3.43 -16.91
CA PRO A 115 2.45 2.68 -17.95
C PRO A 115 2.87 3.19 -19.33
N PHE A 116 3.04 2.27 -20.29
CA PHE A 116 3.26 2.65 -21.68
C PHE A 116 2.46 1.79 -22.66
N LYS A 117 2.08 2.41 -23.77
CA LYS A 117 1.37 1.78 -24.88
C LYS A 117 1.94 2.32 -26.19
N ASP A 118 2.24 1.44 -27.15
CA ASP A 118 2.80 1.80 -28.46
C ASP A 118 4.04 2.72 -28.33
N PHE A 119 4.95 2.38 -27.41
CA PHE A 119 6.15 3.14 -27.03
C PHE A 119 5.89 4.56 -26.49
N LYS A 120 4.63 4.93 -26.23
CA LYS A 120 4.28 6.18 -25.56
C LYS A 120 4.11 5.95 -24.07
N VAL A 121 4.98 6.58 -23.30
CA VAL A 121 4.90 6.62 -21.84
C VAL A 121 3.77 7.57 -21.46
N SER A 122 2.91 7.14 -20.53
CA SER A 122 1.81 7.94 -20.01
C SER A 122 1.96 8.11 -18.50
N LEU A 123 1.57 9.28 -17.98
CA LEU A 123 1.41 9.47 -16.54
C LEU A 123 0.08 8.85 -16.09
N PRO A 124 0.00 8.32 -14.86
CA PRO A 124 -1.28 7.94 -14.26
C PRO A 124 -2.26 9.11 -14.28
N SER A 125 -3.54 8.83 -14.56
CA SER A 125 -4.59 9.85 -14.62
C SER A 125 -5.03 10.36 -13.24
N SER A 126 -4.72 9.63 -12.17
CA SER A 126 -4.99 10.01 -10.78
C SER A 126 -3.93 9.45 -9.84
N LEU A 127 -3.74 10.11 -8.69
CA LEU A 127 -2.86 9.63 -7.61
C LEU A 127 -3.44 8.40 -6.90
N SER A 128 -4.77 8.31 -6.83
CA SER A 128 -5.53 7.28 -6.11
C SER A 128 -6.65 6.72 -6.98
N LYS A 129 -7.03 5.46 -6.75
CA LYS A 129 -8.19 4.83 -7.39
C LYS A 129 -9.48 5.11 -6.61
N GLY A 130 -9.40 5.73 -5.43
CA GLY A 130 -10.52 5.98 -4.52
C GLY A 130 -11.12 4.69 -3.95
N GLN A 131 -10.34 3.60 -3.88
CA GLN A 131 -10.86 2.32 -3.43
C GLN A 131 -11.05 2.27 -1.91
N ASN A 132 -10.09 2.80 -1.15
CA ASN A 132 -10.19 2.77 0.30
C ASN A 132 -11.36 3.63 0.80
N VAL A 133 -11.65 4.74 0.12
CA VAL A 133 -12.87 5.55 0.33
C VAL A 133 -14.12 4.71 0.06
N TYR A 134 -14.20 4.05 -1.10
CA TYR A 134 -15.33 3.17 -1.43
C TYR A 134 -15.55 2.06 -0.40
N ASN A 135 -14.48 1.38 0.02
CA ASN A 135 -14.53 0.30 1.01
C ASN A 135 -15.05 0.80 2.36
N LEU A 136 -14.57 1.96 2.81
CA LEU A 136 -15.03 2.59 4.05
C LEU A 136 -16.52 2.96 3.97
N MET A 137 -16.95 3.61 2.88
CA MET A 137 -18.35 3.99 2.69
C MET A 137 -19.26 2.77 2.59
N SER A 138 -18.82 1.70 1.92
CA SER A 138 -19.57 0.44 1.82
C SER A 138 -19.75 -0.24 3.17
N GLN A 139 -18.76 -0.14 4.07
CA GLN A 139 -18.87 -0.63 5.44
C GLN A 139 -19.81 0.24 6.27
N LEU A 140 -19.64 1.57 6.24
CA LEU A 140 -20.42 2.51 7.06
C LEU A 140 -21.89 2.62 6.63
N LEU A 141 -22.21 2.38 5.36
CA LEU A 141 -23.57 2.45 4.84
C LEU A 141 -24.22 1.08 4.69
N SER A 142 -23.62 0.04 5.27
CA SER A 142 -24.09 -1.33 5.12
C SER A 142 -25.48 -1.60 5.69
N HIS A 143 -25.92 -0.83 6.69
CA HIS A 143 -27.25 -0.97 7.28
C HIS A 143 -28.38 -0.38 6.43
N VAL A 144 -28.04 0.26 5.30
CA VAL A 144 -28.97 0.77 4.27
C VAL A 144 -28.58 0.25 2.88
N ASN A 145 -27.92 -0.90 2.81
CA ASN A 145 -27.43 -1.48 1.55
C ASN A 145 -28.53 -1.98 0.61
N ASP A 146 -29.75 -2.13 1.11
CA ASP A 146 -30.97 -2.53 0.40
C ASP A 146 -31.81 -1.33 -0.07
N VAL A 147 -31.35 -0.11 0.17
CA VAL A 147 -32.04 1.13 -0.24
C VAL A 147 -31.47 1.65 -1.55
N ASP A 148 -32.13 1.30 -2.66
CA ASP A 148 -31.78 1.78 -4.01
C ASP A 148 -32.37 3.16 -4.33
N ASP A 149 -33.47 3.57 -3.69
CA ASP A 149 -34.09 4.89 -3.86
C ASP A 149 -33.74 5.77 -2.66
N PHE A 150 -32.92 6.80 -2.86
CA PHE A 150 -32.41 7.62 -1.76
C PHE A 150 -33.48 8.49 -1.10
N SER A 151 -34.69 8.57 -1.67
CA SER A 151 -35.84 9.17 -0.99
C SER A 151 -36.36 8.31 0.18
N GLN A 152 -35.97 7.03 0.26
CA GLN A 152 -36.37 6.09 1.31
C GLN A 152 -35.36 5.98 2.46
N LEU A 153 -34.23 6.72 2.37
CA LEU A 153 -33.29 6.84 3.49
C LEU A 153 -33.98 7.50 4.70
N PRO A 154 -33.45 7.32 5.93
CA PRO A 154 -33.97 7.99 7.13
C PRO A 154 -34.17 9.49 6.97
N ILE A 155 -33.33 10.14 6.16
CA ILE A 155 -33.58 11.46 5.59
C ILE A 155 -33.36 11.34 4.06
N PRO A 156 -34.32 11.75 3.21
CA PRO A 156 -34.15 11.80 1.78
C PRO A 156 -32.86 12.51 1.36
N PHE A 157 -32.14 11.95 0.39
CA PHE A 157 -30.82 12.42 -0.02
C PHE A 157 -30.64 12.44 -1.53
N PHE A 158 -29.84 13.39 -2.03
CA PHE A 158 -29.20 13.29 -3.33
C PHE A 158 -27.81 13.90 -3.29
N CYS A 159 -26.95 13.50 -4.22
CA CYS A 159 -25.67 14.16 -4.44
C CYS A 159 -25.42 14.49 -5.91
N ILE A 160 -24.49 15.41 -6.15
CA ILE A 160 -24.11 15.82 -7.51
C ILE A 160 -22.83 15.12 -7.93
N ALA A 161 -22.80 14.67 -9.19
CA ALA A 161 -21.59 14.28 -9.90
C ALA A 161 -21.54 15.00 -11.25
N THR A 162 -20.39 14.95 -11.92
CA THR A 162 -20.19 15.54 -13.24
C THR A 162 -19.83 14.45 -14.24
N ASN A 163 -20.49 14.42 -15.40
CA ASN A 163 -20.07 13.55 -16.50
C ASN A 163 -18.79 14.10 -17.13
N ILE A 164 -17.69 13.34 -17.09
CA ILE A 164 -16.39 13.80 -17.58
C ILE A 164 -16.34 14.00 -19.10
N ALA A 165 -17.18 13.29 -19.86
CA ALA A 165 -17.19 13.36 -21.32
C ALA A 165 -18.00 14.55 -21.85
N THR A 166 -19.13 14.88 -21.20
CA THR A 166 -20.03 15.95 -21.65
C THR A 166 -19.91 17.24 -20.84
N GLY A 167 -19.35 17.18 -19.63
CA GLY A 167 -19.34 18.29 -18.68
C GLY A 167 -20.71 18.57 -18.04
N GLU A 168 -21.69 17.69 -18.24
CA GLU A 168 -23.05 17.85 -17.72
C GLU A 168 -23.15 17.42 -16.25
N GLU A 169 -24.01 18.11 -15.52
CA GLU A 169 -24.38 17.76 -14.15
C GLU A 169 -25.23 16.49 -14.13
N VAL A 170 -24.92 15.58 -13.21
CA VAL A 170 -25.69 14.36 -12.96
C VAL A 170 -26.15 14.36 -11.50
N VAL A 171 -27.47 14.33 -11.29
CA VAL A 171 -28.06 14.16 -9.95
C VAL A 171 -28.13 12.66 -9.64
N LEU A 172 -27.50 12.28 -8.53
CA LEU A 172 -27.49 10.91 -8.03
C LEU A 172 -28.44 10.81 -6.83
N ASP A 173 -29.67 10.35 -7.09
CA ASP A 173 -30.73 10.13 -6.10
C ASP A 173 -31.20 8.66 -6.04
N SER A 174 -30.50 7.75 -6.72
CA SER A 174 -30.77 6.31 -6.71
C SER A 174 -29.54 5.45 -7.04
N GLY A 175 -29.66 4.13 -6.85
CA GLY A 175 -28.65 3.11 -7.09
C GLY A 175 -27.88 2.72 -5.81
N TYR A 176 -26.67 2.18 -5.95
CA TYR A 176 -25.87 1.81 -4.78
C TYR A 176 -25.22 3.04 -4.13
N LEU A 177 -25.73 3.44 -2.95
CA LEU A 177 -25.35 4.68 -2.26
C LEU A 177 -23.83 4.89 -2.10
N PRO A 178 -23.02 3.90 -1.65
CA PRO A 178 -21.56 4.06 -1.58
C PRO A 178 -20.91 4.39 -2.93
N ARG A 179 -21.42 3.83 -4.04
CA ARG A 179 -20.90 4.10 -5.39
C ARG A 179 -21.25 5.51 -5.85
N ALA A 180 -22.49 5.95 -5.60
CA ALA A 180 -22.93 7.31 -5.92
C ALA A 180 -22.11 8.38 -5.18
N VAL A 181 -21.91 8.18 -3.87
CA VAL A 181 -21.09 9.08 -3.04
C VAL A 181 -19.63 9.09 -3.48
N ASN A 182 -19.06 7.92 -3.82
CA ASN A 182 -17.70 7.83 -4.33
C ASN A 182 -17.53 8.57 -5.67
N ALA A 183 -18.54 8.53 -6.55
CA ALA A 183 -18.54 9.31 -7.79
C ALA A 183 -18.58 10.82 -7.52
N SER A 184 -19.45 11.27 -6.61
CA SER A 184 -19.56 12.67 -6.20
C SER A 184 -18.26 13.24 -5.59
N GLY A 185 -17.45 12.39 -4.95
CA GLY A 185 -16.15 12.75 -4.35
C GLY A 185 -14.92 12.41 -5.19
N ALA A 186 -15.08 11.98 -6.45
CA ALA A 186 -13.97 11.59 -7.33
C ALA A 186 -13.24 12.83 -7.89
N LEU A 187 -12.53 13.56 -7.02
CA LEU A 187 -11.84 14.81 -7.35
C LEU A 187 -10.80 14.59 -8.46
N PRO A 188 -10.85 15.36 -9.58
CA PRO A 188 -9.92 15.20 -10.70
C PRO A 188 -8.45 15.25 -10.28
N SER A 189 -7.62 14.42 -10.93
CA SER A 189 -6.18 14.22 -10.65
C SER A 189 -5.87 13.55 -9.30
N LEU A 190 -6.76 13.63 -8.31
CA LEU A 190 -6.58 12.95 -7.02
C LEU A 190 -7.18 11.54 -7.05
N PHE A 191 -8.45 11.41 -7.44
CA PHE A 191 -9.19 10.16 -7.48
C PHE A 191 -9.59 9.78 -8.91
N ALA A 192 -9.58 8.48 -9.19
CA ALA A 192 -10.02 7.95 -10.48
C ALA A 192 -11.54 8.18 -10.68
N PRO A 193 -11.98 8.52 -11.91
CA PRO A 193 -13.40 8.58 -12.26
C PRO A 193 -14.15 7.28 -11.92
N VAL A 194 -15.45 7.39 -11.68
CA VAL A 194 -16.34 6.27 -11.32
C VAL A 194 -17.38 6.06 -12.41
N GLN A 195 -17.46 4.83 -12.94
CA GLN A 195 -18.47 4.47 -13.93
C GLN A 195 -19.80 4.12 -13.24
N ILE A 196 -20.89 4.76 -13.68
CA ILE A 196 -22.28 4.44 -13.28
C ILE A 196 -23.16 4.51 -14.54
N ASN A 197 -23.89 3.44 -14.86
CA ASN A 197 -24.81 3.38 -16.01
C ASN A 197 -24.18 3.88 -17.33
N ASP A 198 -22.98 3.38 -17.66
CA ASP A 198 -22.16 3.77 -18.83
C ASP A 198 -21.69 5.24 -18.87
N GLN A 199 -21.96 6.01 -17.82
CA GLN A 199 -21.42 7.35 -17.65
C GLN A 199 -20.16 7.30 -16.80
N MET A 200 -19.10 7.97 -17.26
CA MET A 200 -17.90 8.20 -16.48
C MET A 200 -18.07 9.48 -15.66
N LEU A 201 -18.19 9.32 -14.34
CA LEU A 201 -18.50 10.40 -13.43
C LEU A 201 -17.27 10.81 -12.62
N ILE A 202 -17.14 12.11 -12.39
CA ILE A 202 -16.16 12.75 -11.50
C ILE A 202 -16.88 13.64 -10.49
N ASP A 203 -16.10 14.28 -9.62
CA ASP A 203 -16.59 15.15 -8.56
C ASP A 203 -17.65 16.16 -9.04
N GLY A 204 -18.74 16.27 -8.27
CA GLY A 204 -19.85 17.17 -8.58
C GLY A 204 -19.47 18.64 -8.46
N GLY A 205 -18.42 18.97 -7.72
CA GLY A 205 -17.92 20.32 -7.55
C GLY A 205 -17.36 20.96 -8.82
N VAL A 206 -17.24 20.19 -9.90
CA VAL A 206 -16.95 20.69 -11.25
C VAL A 206 -18.18 21.35 -11.89
N THR A 207 -19.39 20.88 -11.57
CA THR A 207 -20.66 21.38 -12.13
C THR A 207 -21.51 22.15 -11.13
N ASP A 208 -21.82 21.55 -9.99
CA ASP A 208 -22.60 22.19 -8.94
C ASP A 208 -22.07 21.80 -7.55
N ASN A 209 -21.17 22.63 -7.04
CA ASN A 209 -20.58 22.42 -5.73
C ASN A 209 -21.53 22.75 -4.56
N TYR A 210 -22.67 23.40 -4.80
CA TYR A 210 -23.63 23.80 -3.77
C TYR A 210 -25.08 23.73 -4.32
N PRO A 211 -25.72 22.54 -4.30
CA PRO A 211 -26.96 22.25 -5.03
C PRO A 211 -28.24 22.79 -4.37
N VAL A 212 -28.24 24.06 -3.98
CA VAL A 212 -29.36 24.73 -3.29
C VAL A 212 -30.62 24.81 -4.14
N GLU A 213 -30.49 25.03 -5.45
CA GLU A 213 -31.64 25.18 -6.34
C GLU A 213 -32.39 23.86 -6.52
N LYS A 214 -31.66 22.76 -6.70
CA LYS A 214 -32.20 21.41 -6.79
C LYS A 214 -32.89 21.02 -5.48
N LEU A 215 -32.29 21.36 -4.34
CA LEU A 215 -32.90 21.11 -3.04
C LEU A 215 -34.18 21.92 -2.85
N ARG A 216 -34.18 23.21 -3.22
CA ARG A 216 -35.38 24.05 -3.19
C ARG A 216 -36.50 23.49 -4.06
N ALA A 217 -36.16 22.96 -5.25
CA ALA A 217 -37.10 22.31 -6.16
C ALA A 217 -37.74 21.04 -5.58
N LYS A 218 -37.14 20.40 -4.56
CA LYS A 218 -37.74 19.28 -3.80
C LYS A 218 -38.79 19.74 -2.76
N GLY A 219 -39.12 21.04 -2.72
CA GLY A 219 -40.22 21.59 -1.92
C GLY A 219 -39.85 21.90 -0.47
N MET A 220 -38.59 22.28 -0.21
CA MET A 220 -38.13 22.73 1.11
C MET A 220 -38.50 24.19 1.35
N ASP A 221 -39.18 24.46 2.46
CA ASP A 221 -39.62 25.81 2.85
C ASP A 221 -38.43 26.64 3.36
N VAL A 222 -37.52 26.01 4.11
CA VAL A 222 -36.31 26.63 4.65
C VAL A 222 -35.09 25.80 4.26
N ILE A 223 -34.00 26.44 3.83
CA ILE A 223 -32.72 25.80 3.55
C ILE A 223 -31.65 26.34 4.49
N ILE A 224 -31.09 25.43 5.27
CA ILE A 224 -29.83 25.62 5.98
C ILE A 224 -28.72 25.14 5.04
N GLY A 225 -27.65 25.91 4.89
CA GLY A 225 -26.55 25.45 4.06
C GLY A 225 -25.19 25.83 4.59
N VAL A 226 -24.28 24.86 4.52
CA VAL A 226 -22.90 24.98 5.00
C VAL A 226 -21.97 25.07 3.81
N ASP A 227 -21.31 26.21 3.69
CA ASP A 227 -20.41 26.52 2.59
C ASP A 227 -18.95 26.45 3.05
N VAL A 228 -18.20 25.47 2.52
CA VAL A 228 -16.79 25.24 2.79
C VAL A 228 -15.89 25.47 1.57
N GLN A 229 -16.36 26.30 0.64
CA GLN A 229 -15.66 26.60 -0.59
C GLN A 229 -14.46 27.52 -0.36
N ASP A 230 -13.51 27.49 -1.30
CA ASP A 230 -12.30 28.27 -1.23
C ASP A 230 -12.50 29.69 -1.77
N ASP A 231 -11.71 30.64 -1.25
CA ASP A 231 -11.45 31.89 -1.94
C ASP A 231 -10.42 31.64 -3.07
N LEU A 232 -10.19 32.64 -3.93
CA LEU A 232 -9.14 32.55 -4.94
C LEU A 232 -7.76 32.55 -4.26
N LYS A 233 -6.91 31.59 -4.64
CA LYS A 233 -5.52 31.50 -4.17
C LYS A 233 -4.67 32.68 -4.63
N SER A 234 -3.71 33.08 -3.80
CA SER A 234 -2.67 34.04 -4.16
C SER A 234 -1.64 33.44 -5.13
N LEU A 235 -0.84 34.28 -5.78
CA LEU A 235 0.18 33.82 -6.73
C LEU A 235 1.20 32.86 -6.10
N ASP A 236 1.59 33.11 -4.85
CA ASP A 236 2.57 32.29 -4.12
C ASP A 236 2.04 30.88 -3.81
N GLU A 237 0.71 30.71 -3.79
CA GLU A 237 0.02 29.43 -3.56
C GLU A 237 -0.22 28.63 -4.85
N LEU A 238 0.07 29.20 -6.03
CA LEU A 238 -0.12 28.58 -7.35
C LEU A 238 1.17 27.93 -7.88
N ASN A 239 1.87 27.19 -7.01
CA ASN A 239 3.20 26.62 -7.28
C ASN A 239 3.19 25.20 -7.86
N SER A 240 2.02 24.62 -8.14
CA SER A 240 1.88 23.27 -8.68
C SER A 240 0.77 23.17 -9.72
N ALA A 241 0.90 22.22 -10.67
CA ALA A 241 -0.14 21.95 -11.66
C ALA A 241 -1.51 21.66 -11.01
N PHE A 242 -1.51 20.92 -9.90
CA PHE A 242 -2.73 20.64 -9.14
C PHE A 242 -3.35 21.92 -8.53
N SER A 243 -2.53 22.81 -7.96
CA SER A 243 -3.02 24.10 -7.42
C SER A 243 -3.63 24.99 -8.51
N ILE A 244 -3.07 24.97 -9.73
CA ILE A 244 -3.58 25.73 -10.88
C ILE A 244 -4.89 25.13 -11.39
N LEU A 245 -4.98 23.79 -11.54
CA LEU A 245 -6.20 23.12 -11.98
C LEU A 245 -7.36 23.34 -11.00
N THR A 246 -7.10 23.27 -9.70
CA THR A 246 -8.11 23.54 -8.66
C THR A 246 -8.56 25.01 -8.66
N GLN A 247 -7.63 25.96 -8.87
CA GLN A 247 -7.96 27.38 -9.03
C GLN A 247 -8.90 27.62 -10.23
N ILE A 248 -8.65 26.96 -11.36
CA ILE A 248 -9.52 27.07 -12.56
C ILE A 248 -10.95 26.65 -12.23
N ASN A 249 -11.12 25.56 -11.48
CA ASN A 249 -12.43 25.12 -11.03
C ASN A 249 -13.10 26.14 -10.08
N ASN A 250 -12.33 26.71 -9.14
CA ASN A 250 -12.85 27.65 -8.14
C ASN A 250 -13.42 28.94 -8.74
N PHE A 251 -12.94 29.41 -9.91
CA PHE A 251 -13.50 30.60 -10.56
C PHE A 251 -15.01 30.50 -10.81
N ARG A 252 -15.44 29.35 -11.34
CA ARG A 252 -16.87 29.07 -11.58
C ARG A 252 -17.63 29.03 -10.26
N THR A 253 -17.13 28.23 -9.32
CA THR A 253 -17.74 27.97 -8.02
C THR A 253 -18.02 29.27 -7.25
N ILE A 254 -17.04 30.17 -7.18
CA ILE A 254 -17.17 31.48 -6.51
C ILE A 254 -18.20 32.36 -7.24
N ASN A 255 -18.23 32.32 -8.57
CA ASN A 255 -19.18 33.10 -9.34
C ASN A 255 -20.62 32.62 -9.14
N ASP A 256 -20.84 31.29 -9.09
CA ASP A 256 -22.16 30.69 -8.82
C ASP A 256 -22.70 31.08 -7.43
N MET A 257 -21.82 31.20 -6.44
CA MET A 257 -22.24 31.58 -5.08
C MET A 257 -22.81 32.98 -4.96
N LYS A 258 -22.50 33.91 -5.88
CA LYS A 258 -23.14 35.24 -5.93
C LYS A 258 -24.66 35.13 -6.12
N VAL A 259 -25.12 34.08 -6.80
CA VAL A 259 -26.54 33.81 -7.07
C VAL A 259 -27.12 32.82 -6.05
N LYS A 260 -26.33 31.85 -5.60
CA LYS A 260 -26.78 30.77 -4.71
C LYS A 260 -26.85 31.17 -3.24
N ALA A 261 -25.90 31.94 -2.71
CA ALA A 261 -25.91 32.34 -1.30
C ALA A 261 -27.16 33.13 -0.89
N PRO A 262 -27.67 34.11 -1.69
CA PRO A 262 -28.93 34.80 -1.38
C PRO A 262 -30.17 33.90 -1.40
N LYS A 263 -30.09 32.69 -1.99
CA LYS A 263 -31.18 31.72 -2.03
C LYS A 263 -31.15 30.75 -0.85
N THR A 264 -30.20 30.88 0.07
CA THR A 264 -30.07 30.08 1.30
C THR A 264 -30.62 30.89 2.47
N ASP A 265 -31.58 30.33 3.22
CA ASP A 265 -32.23 31.05 4.33
C ASP A 265 -31.32 31.18 5.56
N VAL A 266 -30.55 30.11 5.86
CA VAL A 266 -29.51 30.12 6.89
C VAL A 266 -28.18 29.72 6.26
N TYR A 267 -27.40 30.72 5.86
CA TYR A 267 -26.12 30.54 5.18
C TYR A 267 -24.95 30.56 6.18
N ILE A 268 -24.31 29.40 6.35
CA ILE A 268 -23.22 29.19 7.32
C ILE A 268 -21.89 29.08 6.56
N THR A 269 -20.96 29.96 6.89
CA THR A 269 -19.61 30.02 6.29
C THR A 269 -18.51 29.86 7.35
N PRO A 270 -17.99 28.63 7.57
CA PRO A 270 -16.86 28.37 8.46
C PRO A 270 -15.59 29.10 8.01
N ASN A 271 -14.74 29.51 8.96
CA ASN A 271 -13.44 30.11 8.61
C ASN A 271 -12.43 29.01 8.27
N ILE A 272 -12.15 28.83 6.99
CA ILE A 272 -11.36 27.71 6.47
C ILE A 272 -10.19 28.11 5.57
N LYS A 273 -9.81 29.40 5.62
CA LYS A 273 -8.78 29.98 4.75
C LYS A 273 -7.40 29.37 4.98
N ASP A 274 -7.09 29.01 6.23
CA ASP A 274 -5.79 28.47 6.63
C ASP A 274 -5.61 26.98 6.29
N TYR A 275 -6.65 26.33 5.73
CA TYR A 275 -6.64 24.92 5.39
C TYR A 275 -6.62 24.73 3.88
N SER A 276 -6.10 23.58 3.43
CA SER A 276 -6.18 23.14 2.04
C SER A 276 -7.18 22.00 1.88
N VAL A 277 -7.50 21.64 0.64
CA VAL A 277 -8.36 20.48 0.33
C VAL A 277 -7.76 19.13 0.77
N ILE A 278 -6.47 19.09 1.16
CA ILE A 278 -5.76 17.89 1.63
C ILE A 278 -5.32 17.95 3.10
N SER A 279 -5.73 18.98 3.87
CA SER A 279 -5.35 19.18 5.28
C SER A 279 -6.12 18.29 6.28
N PHE A 280 -6.22 16.98 6.00
CA PHE A 280 -6.99 16.04 6.82
C PHE A 280 -6.37 15.79 8.21
N ASP A 281 -5.07 16.03 8.36
CA ASP A 281 -4.34 16.00 9.63
C ASP A 281 -4.84 17.07 10.62
N GLN A 282 -5.42 18.16 10.12
CA GLN A 282 -5.96 19.27 10.91
C GLN A 282 -7.47 19.14 11.18
N GLY A 283 -8.04 17.95 10.97
CA GLY A 283 -9.49 17.73 10.99
C GLY A 283 -10.21 18.20 12.26
N ALA A 284 -9.60 18.05 13.44
CA ALA A 284 -10.20 18.50 14.69
C ALA A 284 -10.41 20.03 14.74
N ALA A 285 -9.48 20.80 14.18
CA ALA A 285 -9.59 22.26 14.09
C ALA A 285 -10.67 22.66 13.08
N ILE A 286 -10.71 22.01 11.92
CA ILE A 286 -11.71 22.25 10.87
C ILE A 286 -13.14 21.96 11.38
N ILE A 287 -13.34 20.84 12.10
CA ILE A 287 -14.63 20.50 12.73
C ILE A 287 -15.04 21.61 13.71
N ASN A 288 -14.09 22.14 14.50
CA ASN A 288 -14.39 23.20 15.45
C ASN A 288 -14.82 24.50 14.76
N GLU A 289 -14.18 24.89 13.65
CA GLU A 289 -14.58 26.07 12.86
C GLU A 289 -16.02 25.97 12.34
N GLY A 290 -16.43 24.78 11.91
CA GLY A 290 -17.81 24.51 11.53
C GLY A 290 -18.81 24.72 12.66
N ALA A 291 -18.47 24.25 13.87
CA ALA A 291 -19.30 24.46 15.05
C ALA A 291 -19.35 25.95 15.47
N ILE A 292 -18.23 26.65 15.40
CA ILE A 292 -18.16 28.10 15.70
C ILE A 292 -19.05 28.89 14.74
N ALA A 293 -18.92 28.67 13.44
CA ALA A 293 -19.72 29.39 12.45
C ALA A 293 -21.22 29.10 12.56
N THR A 294 -21.59 27.86 12.88
CA THR A 294 -23.01 27.50 13.08
C THR A 294 -23.58 28.17 14.32
N ARG A 295 -22.81 28.27 15.41
CA ARG A 295 -23.24 28.98 16.63
C ARG A 295 -23.47 30.48 16.40
N LYS A 296 -22.82 31.10 15.41
CA LYS A 296 -23.11 32.50 15.05
C LYS A 296 -24.53 32.70 14.50
N SER A 297 -25.15 31.62 13.99
CA SER A 297 -26.52 31.63 13.47
C SER A 297 -27.54 31.04 14.46
N ILE A 298 -27.17 30.86 15.74
CA ILE A 298 -27.97 30.13 16.73
C ILE A 298 -29.36 30.74 16.95
N ASP A 299 -29.48 32.07 16.92
CA ASP A 299 -30.75 32.76 17.14
C ASP A 299 -31.76 32.41 16.04
N THR A 300 -31.32 32.38 14.78
CA THR A 300 -32.16 31.99 13.64
C THR A 300 -32.45 30.49 13.66
N LEU A 301 -31.42 29.66 13.90
CA LEU A 301 -31.55 28.21 13.95
C LEU A 301 -32.51 27.74 15.05
N THR A 302 -32.53 28.41 16.21
CA THR A 302 -33.44 28.07 17.32
C THR A 302 -34.91 28.28 16.94
N THR A 303 -35.22 29.22 16.04
CA THR A 303 -36.60 29.40 15.52
C THR A 303 -37.08 28.23 14.65
N LEU A 304 -36.14 27.46 14.10
CA LEU A 304 -36.39 26.27 13.27
C LEU A 304 -36.43 24.98 14.10
N ALA A 305 -36.14 25.05 15.40
CA ALA A 305 -36.15 23.90 16.28
C ALA A 305 -37.55 23.28 16.33
N THR A 306 -37.63 21.97 16.09
CA THR A 306 -38.90 21.25 16.14
C THR A 306 -39.14 20.87 17.59
N GLY A 307 -40.15 21.46 18.25
CA GLY A 307 -40.39 21.31 19.69
C GLY A 307 -40.38 19.85 20.15
N GLY A 308 -39.35 19.47 20.92
CA GLY A 308 -39.18 18.12 21.48
C GLY A 308 -38.55 17.07 20.55
N TYR A 309 -38.16 17.43 19.32
CA TYR A 309 -37.43 16.52 18.44
C TYR A 309 -36.01 16.28 18.97
N LYS A 310 -35.69 15.00 19.19
CA LYS A 310 -34.34 14.55 19.50
C LYS A 310 -33.95 13.51 18.47
N ARG A 311 -32.89 13.80 17.71
CA ARG A 311 -32.36 12.87 16.72
C ARG A 311 -31.96 11.56 17.42
N PRO A 312 -32.53 10.41 17.04
CA PRO A 312 -32.11 9.14 17.61
C PRO A 312 -30.70 8.83 17.12
N ALA A 313 -29.83 8.39 18.03
CA ALA A 313 -28.54 7.87 17.63
C ALA A 313 -28.73 6.54 16.90
N LEU A 314 -28.04 6.36 15.77
CA LEU A 314 -28.04 5.08 15.08
C LEU A 314 -27.46 4.00 16.00
N LYS A 315 -28.25 2.97 16.28
CA LYS A 315 -27.78 1.79 17.01
C LYS A 315 -27.02 0.91 16.04
N VAL A 316 -25.72 1.12 15.93
CA VAL A 316 -24.85 0.27 15.12
C VAL A 316 -24.81 -1.11 15.77
N GLN A 317 -25.47 -2.10 15.17
CA GLN A 317 -25.22 -3.49 15.50
C GLN A 317 -23.90 -3.87 14.83
N SER A 318 -22.85 -4.08 15.62
CA SER A 318 -21.58 -4.61 15.12
C SER A 318 -21.79 -6.07 14.71
N GLN A 319 -22.37 -6.30 13.54
CA GLN A 319 -22.27 -7.61 12.91
C GLN A 319 -20.90 -7.67 12.24
N ASP A 320 -19.88 -8.00 13.05
CA ASP A 320 -18.53 -8.25 12.55
C ASP A 320 -18.50 -9.46 11.62
N ARG A 321 -19.57 -10.25 11.58
CA ARG A 321 -19.73 -11.46 10.78
C ARG A 321 -20.92 -11.34 9.85
N LEU A 322 -20.65 -11.53 8.56
CA LEU A 322 -21.63 -11.60 7.48
C LEU A 322 -21.69 -13.05 6.98
N TYR A 323 -22.87 -13.62 6.81
CA TYR A 323 -23.00 -14.93 6.16
C TYR A 323 -23.17 -14.74 4.65
N LEU A 324 -22.15 -15.11 3.88
CA LEU A 324 -22.22 -15.07 2.43
C LEU A 324 -22.77 -16.39 1.89
N SER A 325 -23.86 -16.33 1.12
CA SER A 325 -24.41 -17.48 0.41
C SER A 325 -23.60 -17.79 -0.86
N GLY A 326 -23.04 -16.76 -1.51
CA GLY A 326 -22.25 -16.89 -2.73
C GLY A 326 -21.57 -15.60 -3.17
N ILE A 327 -20.70 -15.73 -4.18
CA ILE A 327 -20.02 -14.61 -4.85
C ILE A 327 -20.36 -14.64 -6.35
N THR A 328 -20.90 -13.54 -6.86
CA THR A 328 -21.06 -13.29 -8.30
C THR A 328 -19.94 -12.37 -8.78
N ILE A 329 -19.45 -12.61 -10.00
CA ILE A 329 -18.37 -11.82 -10.60
C ILE A 329 -18.83 -11.34 -11.97
N GLU A 330 -18.66 -10.05 -12.21
CA GLU A 330 -19.03 -9.36 -13.45
C GLU A 330 -17.86 -8.49 -13.96
N GLY A 331 -17.83 -8.22 -15.27
CA GLY A 331 -16.79 -7.41 -15.92
C GLY A 331 -15.46 -8.13 -16.17
N ASN A 332 -15.37 -9.42 -15.82
CA ASN A 332 -14.22 -10.25 -16.14
C ASN A 332 -14.31 -10.78 -17.59
N HIS A 333 -13.35 -10.41 -18.42
CA HIS A 333 -13.29 -10.79 -19.85
C HIS A 333 -12.09 -11.68 -20.16
N ARG A 334 -10.91 -11.33 -19.63
CA ARG A 334 -9.64 -12.06 -19.79
C ARG A 334 -9.35 -12.96 -18.60
N TYR A 335 -9.70 -12.53 -17.39
CA TYR A 335 -9.46 -13.30 -16.18
C TYR A 335 -10.66 -14.20 -15.87
N THR A 336 -10.38 -15.46 -15.54
CA THR A 336 -11.43 -16.43 -15.22
C THR A 336 -12.02 -16.16 -13.84
N ARG A 337 -13.28 -16.60 -13.63
CA ARG A 337 -13.92 -16.56 -12.31
C ARG A 337 -13.04 -17.21 -11.23
N SER A 338 -12.44 -18.35 -11.54
CA SER A 338 -11.56 -19.09 -10.61
C SER A 338 -10.31 -18.31 -10.22
N TYR A 339 -9.71 -17.55 -11.15
CA TYR A 339 -8.59 -16.66 -10.85
C TYR A 339 -8.98 -15.58 -9.85
N ILE A 340 -10.10 -14.89 -10.12
CA ILE A 340 -10.60 -13.80 -9.26
C ILE A 340 -10.95 -14.33 -7.87
N ILE A 341 -11.74 -15.41 -7.76
CA ILE A 341 -12.06 -16.03 -6.46
C ILE A 341 -10.80 -16.49 -5.72
N GLY A 342 -9.84 -17.09 -6.44
CA GLY A 342 -8.59 -17.55 -5.86
C GLY A 342 -7.73 -16.41 -5.28
N LYS A 343 -7.73 -15.23 -5.92
CA LYS A 343 -7.08 -14.03 -5.42
C LYS A 343 -7.89 -13.31 -4.34
N PHE A 344 -9.21 -13.37 -4.41
CA PHE A 344 -10.11 -12.73 -3.44
C PHE A 344 -10.09 -13.42 -2.06
N LYS A 345 -9.81 -14.73 -2.02
CA LYS A 345 -9.59 -15.53 -0.79
C LYS A 345 -10.78 -15.54 0.19
N ILE A 346 -12.01 -15.50 -0.32
CA ILE A 346 -13.21 -15.73 0.48
C ILE A 346 -13.90 -17.00 0.00
N ASN A 347 -14.16 -17.90 0.94
CA ASN A 347 -14.88 -19.14 0.69
C ASN A 347 -16.38 -18.90 0.90
N THR A 348 -17.21 -19.47 0.01
CA THR A 348 -18.67 -19.44 0.12
C THR A 348 -19.27 -20.82 -0.16
N PRO A 349 -20.38 -21.19 0.51
CA PRO A 349 -21.08 -20.41 1.53
C PRO A 349 -20.33 -20.38 2.87
N GLY A 350 -20.46 -19.31 3.66
CA GLY A 350 -19.79 -19.21 4.96
C GLY A 350 -19.79 -17.82 5.60
N PHE A 351 -19.38 -17.76 6.87
CA PHE A 351 -19.20 -16.49 7.58
C PHE A 351 -17.90 -15.80 7.17
N THR A 352 -17.97 -14.49 6.93
CA THR A 352 -16.84 -13.60 6.63
C THR A 352 -16.96 -12.30 7.41
N THR A 353 -15.99 -11.40 7.27
CA THR A 353 -15.99 -10.05 7.86
C THR A 353 -15.82 -8.98 6.78
N TYR A 354 -16.21 -7.73 7.07
CA TYR A 354 -15.89 -6.60 6.16
C TYR A 354 -14.39 -6.47 5.91
N GLU A 355 -13.58 -6.70 6.94
CA GLU A 355 -12.13 -6.71 6.82
C GLU A 355 -11.64 -7.78 5.84
N SER A 356 -12.26 -8.96 5.84
CA SER A 356 -11.94 -10.03 4.88
C SER A 356 -12.30 -9.63 3.45
N ILE A 357 -13.45 -8.96 3.24
CA ILE A 357 -13.85 -8.42 1.93
C ILE A 357 -12.86 -7.36 1.47
N LYS A 358 -12.51 -6.41 2.33
CA LYS A 358 -11.48 -5.39 2.06
C LYS A 358 -10.14 -6.04 1.71
N ASN A 359 -9.71 -7.07 2.44
CA ASN A 359 -8.49 -7.81 2.15
C ASN A 359 -8.57 -8.53 0.79
N GLY A 360 -9.73 -9.08 0.42
CA GLY A 360 -9.98 -9.66 -0.89
C GLY A 360 -9.85 -8.64 -2.03
N VAL A 361 -10.43 -7.45 -1.84
CA VAL A 361 -10.27 -6.32 -2.77
C VAL A 361 -8.81 -5.90 -2.87
N ASN A 362 -8.11 -5.74 -1.74
CA ASN A 362 -6.69 -5.39 -1.71
C ASN A 362 -5.83 -6.43 -2.44
N ASN A 363 -6.12 -7.73 -2.29
CA ASN A 363 -5.43 -8.80 -3.02
C ASN A 363 -5.63 -8.66 -4.53
N LEU A 364 -6.84 -8.34 -5.00
CA LEU A 364 -7.10 -8.11 -6.42
C LEU A 364 -6.43 -6.84 -6.93
N GLN A 365 -6.44 -5.76 -6.15
CA GLN A 365 -5.75 -4.52 -6.51
C GLN A 365 -4.23 -4.71 -6.59
N ALA A 366 -3.64 -5.49 -5.69
CA ALA A 366 -2.21 -5.79 -5.65
C ALA A 366 -1.71 -6.41 -6.97
N THR A 367 -2.58 -7.14 -7.66
CA THR A 367 -2.25 -7.74 -8.95
C THR A 367 -1.99 -6.69 -10.04
N ASN A 368 -2.48 -5.45 -9.91
CA ASN A 368 -2.51 -4.44 -10.98
C ASN A 368 -3.17 -4.94 -12.29
N ASN A 369 -4.04 -5.95 -12.20
CA ASN A 369 -4.76 -6.50 -13.35
C ASN A 369 -6.12 -5.81 -13.57
N PHE A 370 -6.58 -5.05 -12.57
CA PHE A 370 -7.87 -4.36 -12.57
C PHE A 370 -7.67 -2.87 -12.30
N THR A 371 -8.34 -2.03 -13.09
CA THR A 371 -8.39 -0.57 -12.91
C THR A 371 -9.32 -0.20 -11.78
N LYS A 372 -10.48 -0.86 -11.66
CA LYS A 372 -11.46 -0.66 -10.61
C LYS A 372 -12.04 -2.00 -10.12
N ILE A 373 -12.32 -2.10 -8.82
CA ILE A 373 -12.96 -3.26 -8.20
C ILE A 373 -14.08 -2.75 -7.30
N ASN A 374 -15.32 -2.87 -7.73
CA ASN A 374 -16.48 -2.53 -6.91
C ASN A 374 -17.08 -3.80 -6.32
N TYR A 375 -17.76 -3.68 -5.19
CA TYR A 375 -18.57 -4.76 -4.65
C TYR A 375 -19.86 -4.25 -4.03
N GLU A 376 -20.90 -5.06 -4.11
CA GLU A 376 -22.22 -4.81 -3.52
C GLU A 376 -22.63 -6.02 -2.66
N LEU A 377 -23.29 -5.75 -1.53
CA LEU A 377 -23.85 -6.77 -0.65
C LEU A 377 -25.36 -6.80 -0.86
N LYS A 378 -25.86 -7.84 -1.54
CA LYS A 378 -27.28 -7.99 -1.88
C LYS A 378 -27.95 -8.99 -0.94
N PRO A 379 -29.12 -8.68 -0.36
CA PRO A 379 -29.89 -9.66 0.40
C PRO A 379 -30.22 -10.90 -0.45
N ASP A 380 -30.09 -12.09 0.14
CA ASP A 380 -30.42 -13.37 -0.49
C ASP A 380 -31.18 -14.28 0.50
N ILE A 381 -31.92 -15.28 0.01
CA ILE A 381 -32.77 -16.17 0.80
C ILE A 381 -32.00 -16.84 1.95
N ASN A 382 -30.73 -17.16 1.70
CA ASN A 382 -29.86 -17.88 2.64
C ASN A 382 -28.81 -16.98 3.30
N GLY A 383 -28.89 -15.65 3.14
CA GLY A 383 -27.90 -14.71 3.70
C GLY A 383 -27.64 -13.52 2.80
N ILE A 384 -26.37 -13.31 2.43
CA ILE A 384 -25.95 -12.18 1.59
C ILE A 384 -25.21 -12.72 0.36
N GLN A 385 -25.57 -12.23 -0.82
CA GLN A 385 -24.80 -12.44 -2.04
C GLN A 385 -23.83 -11.28 -2.23
N LEU A 386 -22.54 -11.59 -2.38
CA LEU A 386 -21.50 -10.60 -2.68
C LEU A 386 -21.33 -10.48 -4.19
N ALA A 387 -21.76 -9.38 -4.77
CA ALA A 387 -21.58 -9.08 -6.19
C ALA A 387 -20.30 -8.28 -6.39
N VAL A 388 -19.28 -8.88 -7.02
CA VAL A 388 -17.99 -8.24 -7.31
C VAL A 388 -17.93 -7.85 -8.79
N MET A 389 -17.84 -6.55 -9.05
CA MET A 389 -17.71 -6.00 -10.39
C MET A 389 -16.27 -5.54 -10.60
N VAL A 390 -15.59 -6.09 -11.61
CA VAL A 390 -14.21 -5.74 -11.91
C VAL A 390 -14.10 -5.06 -13.27
N GLU A 391 -13.23 -4.06 -13.35
CA GLU A 391 -12.82 -3.45 -14.62
C GLU A 391 -11.39 -3.87 -14.91
N GLU A 392 -11.16 -4.62 -15.99
CA GLU A 392 -9.83 -5.10 -16.34
C GLU A 392 -8.93 -3.99 -16.87
N SER A 393 -7.67 -3.99 -16.43
CA SER A 393 -6.67 -3.06 -16.92
C SER A 393 -6.38 -3.25 -18.41
N THR A 394 -6.47 -2.15 -19.15
CA THR A 394 -6.01 -2.06 -20.54
C THR A 394 -4.50 -1.84 -20.62
N VAL A 395 -3.89 -1.30 -19.55
CA VAL A 395 -2.44 -1.18 -19.40
C VAL A 395 -1.85 -2.56 -19.14
N ARG A 396 -0.88 -2.95 -19.97
CA ARG A 396 -0.17 -4.22 -19.86
C ARG A 396 1.34 -4.08 -19.82
N ASN A 397 1.89 -2.94 -20.22
CA ASN A 397 3.33 -2.71 -20.25
C ASN A 397 3.71 -1.64 -19.23
N TYR A 398 4.81 -1.86 -18.54
CA TYR A 398 5.34 -0.95 -17.54
C TYR A 398 6.82 -0.71 -17.77
N LEU A 399 7.20 0.55 -17.75
CA LEU A 399 8.57 1.01 -17.59
C LEU A 399 8.75 1.32 -16.12
N ARG A 400 9.76 0.75 -15.46
CA ARG A 400 10.03 1.04 -14.05
C ARG A 400 11.48 1.42 -13.84
N LEU A 401 11.70 2.32 -12.90
CA LEU A 401 13.00 2.93 -12.64
C LEU A 401 13.34 2.79 -11.16
N GLY A 402 14.59 2.48 -10.87
CA GLY A 402 15.13 2.38 -9.51
C GLY A 402 16.54 2.95 -9.44
N LEU A 403 16.95 3.36 -8.24
CA LEU A 403 18.31 3.77 -7.94
C LEU A 403 18.84 2.94 -6.78
N HIS A 404 20.14 2.73 -6.77
CA HIS A 404 20.83 1.90 -5.80
C HIS A 404 22.25 2.39 -5.58
N TYR A 405 22.70 2.31 -4.33
CA TYR A 405 24.10 2.38 -3.93
C TYR A 405 24.31 1.57 -2.65
N ASP A 406 25.35 0.75 -2.64
CA ASP A 406 25.98 0.18 -1.45
C ASP A 406 27.49 0.02 -1.70
N GLU A 407 28.25 -0.48 -0.72
CA GLU A 407 29.71 -0.56 -0.83
C GLU A 407 30.23 -1.78 -1.60
N LEU A 408 29.40 -2.80 -1.82
CA LEU A 408 29.76 -4.00 -2.58
C LEU A 408 29.35 -3.85 -4.06
N LEU A 409 28.06 -3.61 -4.30
CA LEU A 409 27.45 -3.52 -5.61
C LEU A 409 27.56 -2.13 -6.25
N ARG A 410 27.96 -1.12 -5.46
CA ARG A 410 28.25 0.25 -5.90
C ARG A 410 27.05 0.94 -6.54
N SER A 411 27.29 2.05 -7.25
CA SER A 411 26.21 2.87 -7.79
C SER A 411 25.54 2.18 -8.98
N ALA A 412 24.21 2.17 -9.01
CA ALA A 412 23.46 1.62 -10.13
C ALA A 412 22.09 2.28 -10.33
N ALA A 413 21.70 2.38 -11.59
CA ALA A 413 20.36 2.72 -12.04
C ALA A 413 19.71 1.47 -12.66
N LEU A 414 18.48 1.18 -12.24
CA LEU A 414 17.69 0.09 -12.78
C LEU A 414 16.68 0.63 -13.79
N VAL A 415 16.64 -0.01 -14.96
CA VAL A 415 15.60 0.17 -15.97
C VAL A 415 14.88 -1.17 -16.18
N ASN A 416 13.62 -1.24 -15.75
CA ASN A 416 12.76 -2.40 -15.95
C ASN A 416 11.83 -2.20 -17.13
N LEU A 417 11.72 -3.21 -17.98
CA LEU A 417 10.62 -3.38 -18.91
C LEU A 417 9.86 -4.65 -18.53
N SER A 418 8.56 -4.50 -18.29
CA SER A 418 7.69 -5.64 -18.01
C SER A 418 6.41 -5.59 -18.83
N ARG A 419 5.89 -6.78 -19.14
CA ARG A 419 4.65 -6.96 -19.86
C ARG A 419 3.84 -8.10 -19.27
N LYS A 420 2.55 -7.85 -19.08
CA LYS A 420 1.57 -8.83 -18.65
C LYS A 420 0.77 -9.39 -19.82
N SER A 421 0.27 -10.60 -19.62
CA SER A 421 -0.54 -11.34 -20.59
C SER A 421 0.16 -11.45 -21.95
N VAL A 422 1.34 -12.10 -21.96
CA VAL A 422 2.20 -12.22 -23.15
C VAL A 422 1.78 -13.45 -23.96
N LEU A 423 1.87 -14.64 -23.36
CA LEU A 423 1.49 -15.92 -23.93
C LEU A 423 0.14 -16.40 -23.38
N PHE A 424 -0.16 -16.09 -22.12
CA PHE A 424 -1.40 -16.49 -21.44
C PHE A 424 -2.14 -15.27 -20.88
N SER A 425 -3.29 -15.45 -20.23
CA SER A 425 -3.98 -14.32 -19.57
C SER A 425 -3.30 -13.92 -18.26
N ASN A 426 -2.63 -14.86 -17.60
CA ASN A 426 -2.11 -14.79 -16.24
C ASN A 426 -0.58 -14.89 -16.15
N ASP A 427 0.13 -14.72 -17.27
CA ASP A 427 1.59 -14.68 -17.31
C ASP A 427 2.13 -13.24 -17.34
N GLN A 428 3.41 -13.11 -17.02
CA GLN A 428 4.15 -11.88 -17.20
C GLN A 428 5.61 -12.16 -17.52
N VAL A 429 6.21 -11.23 -18.25
CA VAL A 429 7.65 -11.15 -18.51
C VAL A 429 8.16 -9.87 -17.84
N SER A 430 9.30 -9.94 -17.17
CA SER A 430 10.00 -8.80 -16.57
C SER A 430 11.47 -8.89 -16.94
N PHE A 431 12.06 -7.77 -17.36
CA PHE A 431 13.49 -7.65 -17.60
C PHE A 431 14.00 -6.42 -16.87
N ASP A 432 14.97 -6.58 -15.99
CA ASP A 432 15.70 -5.55 -15.27
C ASP A 432 17.09 -5.41 -15.91
N ALA A 433 17.39 -4.24 -16.48
CA ALA A 433 18.75 -3.84 -16.83
C ALA A 433 19.29 -2.95 -15.72
N ILE A 434 20.36 -3.37 -15.07
CA ILE A 434 20.96 -2.65 -13.94
C ILE A 434 22.33 -2.13 -14.41
N LEU A 435 22.39 -0.82 -14.61
CA LEU A 435 23.50 -0.12 -15.25
C LEU A 435 24.20 0.77 -14.22
N GLY A 436 25.52 0.71 -14.14
CA GLY A 436 26.29 1.44 -13.16
C GLY A 436 27.73 0.96 -13.14
N ASP A 437 28.35 0.99 -11.96
CA ASP A 437 29.74 0.55 -11.77
C ASP A 437 29.90 -0.95 -12.09
N ASN A 438 28.87 -1.74 -11.75
CA ASN A 438 28.83 -3.18 -12.02
C ASN A 438 27.60 -3.53 -12.85
N LEU A 439 27.81 -4.12 -14.04
CA LEU A 439 26.72 -4.54 -14.91
C LEU A 439 25.98 -5.72 -14.33
N ARG A 440 24.65 -5.63 -14.22
CA ARG A 440 23.79 -6.72 -13.75
C ARG A 440 22.52 -6.80 -14.58
N TYR A 441 21.89 -7.96 -14.63
CA TYR A 441 20.55 -8.08 -15.16
C TYR A 441 19.74 -9.15 -14.44
N SER A 442 18.41 -9.02 -14.51
CA SER A 442 17.48 -10.04 -14.06
C SER A 442 16.34 -10.19 -15.07
N ALA A 443 16.02 -11.40 -15.47
CA ALA A 443 14.92 -11.72 -16.36
C ALA A 443 14.01 -12.76 -15.71
N ASP A 444 12.72 -12.44 -15.61
CA ASP A 444 11.70 -13.28 -15.00
C ASP A 444 10.58 -13.54 -16.03
N TYR A 445 10.19 -14.80 -16.21
CA TYR A 445 8.91 -15.19 -16.82
C TYR A 445 8.11 -15.98 -15.80
N TYR A 446 6.89 -15.54 -15.49
CA TYR A 446 6.08 -16.14 -14.42
C TYR A 446 4.62 -16.29 -14.84
N ILE A 447 4.08 -17.50 -14.68
CA ILE A 447 2.66 -17.82 -14.89
C ILE A 447 1.99 -17.97 -13.53
N ASP A 448 1.15 -17.01 -13.16
CA ASP A 448 0.48 -16.97 -11.86
C ASP A 448 -0.83 -17.76 -11.89
N LYS A 449 -0.85 -18.94 -11.25
CA LYS A 449 -2.07 -19.74 -11.09
C LYS A 449 -2.71 -19.62 -9.71
N GLY A 450 -2.35 -18.61 -8.93
CA GLY A 450 -2.92 -18.35 -7.60
C GLY A 450 -2.59 -19.48 -6.61
N LYS A 451 -3.62 -20.23 -6.18
CA LYS A 451 -3.45 -21.36 -5.25
C LYS A 451 -2.98 -22.66 -5.92
N TYR A 452 -2.97 -22.70 -7.26
CA TYR A 452 -2.43 -23.82 -8.02
C TYR A 452 -0.95 -23.60 -8.33
N TRP A 453 -0.27 -24.67 -8.72
CA TRP A 453 1.13 -24.63 -9.13
C TRP A 453 1.37 -23.63 -10.26
N SER A 454 2.10 -22.58 -9.92
CA SER A 454 2.64 -21.56 -10.82
C SER A 454 3.96 -22.05 -11.39
N VAL A 455 4.31 -21.57 -12.57
CA VAL A 455 5.53 -21.97 -13.30
C VAL A 455 6.35 -20.73 -13.56
N GLY A 456 7.66 -20.79 -13.35
CA GLY A 456 8.54 -19.68 -13.64
C GLY A 456 9.88 -20.09 -14.25
N LEU A 457 10.44 -19.14 -14.99
CA LEU A 457 11.81 -19.14 -15.49
C LEU A 457 12.49 -17.89 -14.96
N HIS A 458 13.71 -18.05 -14.46
CA HIS A 458 14.51 -16.97 -13.93
C HIS A 458 15.93 -17.04 -14.49
N SER A 459 16.44 -15.89 -14.90
CA SER A 459 17.81 -15.72 -15.36
C SER A 459 18.38 -14.49 -14.67
N GLU A 460 19.55 -14.62 -14.07
CA GLU A 460 20.21 -13.53 -13.37
C GLU A 460 21.70 -13.53 -13.66
N PHE A 461 22.27 -12.33 -13.84
CA PHE A 461 23.71 -12.12 -13.90
C PHE A 461 24.10 -11.04 -12.90
N THR A 462 25.08 -11.36 -12.06
CA THR A 462 25.64 -10.46 -11.05
C THR A 462 27.14 -10.38 -11.23
N GLN A 463 27.65 -9.16 -11.31
CA GLN A 463 29.07 -8.87 -11.27
C GLN A 463 29.38 -7.90 -10.12
N PHE A 464 30.53 -8.06 -9.48
CA PHE A 464 31.15 -7.02 -8.66
C PHE A 464 32.66 -7.20 -8.54
N GLU A 465 33.35 -6.13 -8.18
CA GLU A 465 34.78 -6.13 -7.85
C GLU A 465 34.97 -5.82 -6.36
N LYS A 466 35.85 -6.57 -5.68
CA LYS A 466 36.18 -6.34 -4.28
C LYS A 466 37.65 -6.66 -4.01
N GLY A 467 38.35 -5.71 -3.37
CA GLY A 467 39.65 -5.95 -2.76
C GLY A 467 39.50 -6.83 -1.53
N ILE A 468 40.12 -8.01 -1.56
CA ILE A 468 40.08 -9.01 -0.49
C ILE A 468 41.45 -9.06 0.20
N PRO A 469 41.52 -8.90 1.55
CA PRO A 469 42.77 -9.05 2.29
C PRO A 469 43.37 -10.46 2.14
N THR A 470 44.69 -10.55 2.02
CA THR A 470 45.37 -11.85 1.89
C THR A 470 45.21 -12.75 3.11
N SER A 471 45.01 -12.16 4.30
CA SER A 471 44.68 -12.88 5.54
C SER A 471 43.40 -13.71 5.43
N PHE A 472 42.39 -13.23 4.70
CA PHE A 472 41.16 -14.00 4.44
C PHE A 472 41.40 -15.14 3.46
N LEU A 473 42.26 -14.93 2.46
CA LEU A 473 42.53 -15.93 1.45
C LEU A 473 43.32 -17.13 2.01
N GLU A 474 44.17 -16.87 3.01
CA GLU A 474 44.81 -17.91 3.80
C GLU A 474 43.79 -18.76 4.58
N THR A 475 42.72 -18.15 5.12
CA THR A 475 41.68 -18.91 5.86
C THR A 475 40.86 -19.83 4.95
N VAL A 476 40.68 -19.48 3.68
CA VAL A 476 40.00 -20.34 2.69
C VAL A 476 40.98 -21.29 1.95
N GLY A 477 42.17 -21.50 2.51
CA GLY A 477 43.12 -22.50 2.04
C GLY A 477 43.83 -22.16 0.73
N ARG A 478 43.91 -20.87 0.35
CA ARG A 478 44.57 -20.43 -0.89
C ARG A 478 45.96 -19.84 -0.60
N PRO A 479 47.06 -20.51 -1.01
CA PRO A 479 48.40 -19.99 -0.80
C PRO A 479 48.68 -18.77 -1.71
N ILE A 480 49.10 -17.66 -1.12
CA ILE A 480 49.41 -16.39 -1.84
C ILE A 480 50.89 -16.05 -1.69
N PRO A 481 51.52 -15.42 -2.69
CA PRO A 481 52.90 -14.96 -2.56
C PRO A 481 53.09 -14.03 -1.34
N PRO A 482 54.24 -14.16 -0.63
CA PRO A 482 54.54 -13.30 0.51
C PRO A 482 54.67 -11.82 0.08
N ASN A 483 54.23 -10.90 0.95
CA ASN A 483 54.27 -9.43 0.80
C ASN A 483 53.17 -8.79 -0.06
N ILE A 484 52.00 -9.43 -0.19
CA ILE A 484 50.80 -8.81 -0.75
C ILE A 484 49.78 -8.62 0.39
N ASN A 485 49.21 -7.41 0.52
CA ASN A 485 48.24 -7.10 1.57
C ASN A 485 46.79 -7.40 1.14
N SER A 486 46.46 -7.16 -0.12
CA SER A 486 45.13 -7.41 -0.68
C SER A 486 45.23 -7.73 -2.17
N LEU A 487 44.24 -8.46 -2.69
CA LEU A 487 44.07 -8.75 -4.11
C LEU A 487 42.68 -8.28 -4.55
N ASP A 488 42.58 -7.63 -5.71
CA ASP A 488 41.30 -7.23 -6.28
C ASP A 488 40.69 -8.38 -7.06
N PHE A 489 39.52 -8.85 -6.61
CA PHE A 489 38.79 -9.94 -7.22
C PHE A 489 37.61 -9.44 -8.03
N GLU A 490 37.44 -10.03 -9.22
CA GLU A 490 36.21 -9.96 -9.99
C GLU A 490 35.36 -11.19 -9.67
N TYR A 491 34.10 -10.95 -9.33
CA TYR A 491 33.11 -11.98 -9.05
C TYR A 491 32.02 -11.94 -10.11
N ASN A 492 31.83 -13.02 -10.86
CA ASN A 492 30.78 -13.16 -11.87
C ASN A 492 29.92 -14.38 -11.56
N ASP A 493 28.62 -14.17 -11.34
CA ASP A 493 27.62 -15.22 -11.17
C ASP A 493 26.56 -15.10 -12.26
N TRP A 494 26.36 -16.19 -13.01
CA TRP A 494 25.25 -16.35 -13.93
C TRP A 494 24.37 -17.53 -13.55
N THR A 495 23.12 -17.26 -13.20
CA THR A 495 22.17 -18.25 -12.69
C THR A 495 20.98 -18.39 -13.63
N GLN A 496 20.63 -19.63 -13.97
CA GLN A 496 19.44 -20.03 -14.74
C GLN A 496 18.58 -20.97 -13.91
N GLN A 497 17.30 -20.68 -13.77
CA GLN A 497 16.38 -21.50 -12.98
C GLN A 497 15.07 -21.75 -13.72
N PHE A 498 14.58 -22.98 -13.61
CA PHE A 498 13.19 -23.33 -13.88
C PHE A 498 12.55 -23.80 -12.57
N TYR A 499 11.36 -23.30 -12.25
CA TYR A 499 10.73 -23.63 -10.99
C TYR A 499 9.21 -23.77 -11.07
N LEU A 500 8.71 -24.60 -10.15
CA LEU A 500 7.30 -24.73 -9.79
C LEU A 500 7.10 -24.10 -8.42
N GLN A 501 6.08 -23.26 -8.28
CA GLN A 501 5.77 -22.57 -7.04
C GLN A 501 4.30 -22.74 -6.66
N THR A 502 4.02 -23.00 -5.40
CA THR A 502 2.65 -22.97 -4.86
C THR A 502 2.62 -22.19 -3.54
N ARG A 503 1.43 -21.74 -3.15
CA ARG A 503 1.21 -21.03 -1.89
C ARG A 503 0.31 -21.85 -0.98
N LEU A 504 0.73 -22.03 0.27
CA LEU A 504 -0.04 -22.70 1.31
C LEU A 504 -0.92 -21.70 2.08
N ASP A 505 -1.99 -22.19 2.72
CA ASP A 505 -3.01 -21.36 3.38
C ASP A 505 -2.47 -20.42 4.47
N ARG A 506 -1.31 -20.75 5.07
CA ARG A 506 -0.63 -19.92 6.09
C ARG A 506 0.28 -18.83 5.51
N GLY A 507 0.27 -18.61 4.19
CA GLY A 507 1.08 -17.58 3.53
C GLY A 507 2.48 -18.02 3.11
N PHE A 508 2.86 -19.27 3.38
CA PHE A 508 4.11 -19.86 2.90
C PHE A 508 4.07 -20.05 1.39
N ASN A 509 5.14 -19.63 0.71
CA ASN A 509 5.42 -20.00 -0.68
C ASN A 509 6.40 -21.16 -0.66
N VAL A 510 6.06 -22.22 -1.38
CA VAL A 510 6.92 -23.40 -1.56
C VAL A 510 7.33 -23.41 -3.02
N THR A 511 8.64 -23.40 -3.27
CA THR A 511 9.24 -23.43 -4.59
C THR A 511 10.11 -24.67 -4.69
N ALA A 512 10.04 -25.37 -5.82
CA ALA A 512 10.96 -26.45 -6.16
C ALA A 512 11.38 -26.29 -7.62
N GLY A 513 12.65 -26.49 -7.93
CA GLY A 513 13.18 -26.22 -9.26
C GLY A 513 14.50 -26.90 -9.56
N ILE A 514 14.97 -26.63 -10.77
CA ILE A 514 16.31 -26.96 -11.24
C ILE A 514 17.06 -25.66 -11.49
N GLU A 515 18.37 -25.69 -11.24
CA GLU A 515 19.26 -24.56 -11.40
C GLU A 515 20.52 -24.98 -12.15
N VAL A 516 20.97 -24.10 -13.05
CA VAL A 516 22.31 -24.14 -13.64
C VAL A 516 22.98 -22.82 -13.30
N LYS A 517 24.17 -22.87 -12.70
CA LYS A 517 24.93 -21.70 -12.26
C LYS A 517 26.34 -21.76 -12.81
N ALA A 518 26.77 -20.72 -13.50
CA ALA A 518 28.16 -20.50 -13.86
C ALA A 518 28.77 -19.44 -12.91
N LEU A 519 29.85 -19.80 -12.23
CA LEU A 519 30.56 -18.96 -11.27
C LEU A 519 32.02 -18.81 -11.71
N ASP A 520 32.43 -17.56 -11.94
CA ASP A 520 33.79 -17.19 -12.35
C ASP A 520 34.33 -16.15 -11.36
N ILE A 521 35.31 -16.55 -10.55
CA ILE A 521 35.98 -15.71 -9.54
C ILE A 521 37.46 -15.69 -9.89
N PHE A 522 37.99 -14.52 -10.23
CA PHE A 522 39.37 -14.39 -10.65
C PHE A 522 39.98 -13.05 -10.23
N THR A 523 41.29 -12.93 -10.37
CA THR A 523 42.01 -11.67 -10.21
C THR A 523 42.96 -11.42 -11.39
N ASN A 524 43.04 -10.16 -11.82
CA ASN A 524 44.03 -9.69 -12.80
C ASN A 524 45.30 -9.16 -12.11
N THR A 525 45.30 -9.06 -10.78
CA THR A 525 46.40 -8.44 -10.00
C THR A 525 47.50 -9.40 -9.61
N LEU A 526 47.30 -10.71 -9.83
CA LEU A 526 48.26 -11.76 -9.54
C LEU A 526 48.81 -12.38 -10.83
N THR A 527 50.13 -12.36 -11.01
CA THR A 527 50.80 -12.94 -12.18
C THR A 527 50.88 -14.46 -12.08
N THR A 528 50.57 -15.17 -13.16
CA THR A 528 50.63 -16.64 -13.24
C THR A 528 52.00 -17.19 -13.68
N GLY A 529 52.98 -16.31 -13.98
CA GLY A 529 54.28 -16.69 -14.54
C GLY A 529 54.27 -17.10 -16.02
N ASN A 530 53.09 -17.14 -16.66
CA ASN A 530 52.94 -17.39 -18.10
C ASN A 530 52.46 -16.11 -18.81
N VAL A 531 53.26 -15.63 -19.77
CA VAL A 531 53.03 -14.35 -20.49
C VAL A 531 51.73 -14.34 -21.32
N LEU A 532 51.18 -15.51 -21.64
CA LEU A 532 49.93 -15.64 -22.39
C LEU A 532 48.66 -15.63 -21.52
N THR A 533 48.80 -15.77 -20.20
CA THR A 533 47.68 -15.79 -19.25
C THR A 533 47.68 -14.52 -18.43
N THR A 534 46.63 -13.70 -18.59
CA THR A 534 46.52 -12.37 -17.98
C THR A 534 45.65 -12.35 -16.71
N ARG A 535 45.07 -13.49 -16.32
CA ARG A 535 44.21 -13.64 -15.14
C ARG A 535 44.58 -14.89 -14.33
N THR A 536 44.37 -14.84 -13.01
CA THR A 536 44.46 -16.00 -12.11
C THR A 536 43.07 -16.39 -11.64
N ASP A 537 42.63 -17.60 -12.00
CA ASP A 537 41.32 -18.15 -11.65
C ASP A 537 41.32 -18.79 -10.25
N PHE A 538 40.33 -18.45 -9.44
CA PHE A 538 40.06 -19.07 -8.14
C PHE A 538 38.86 -19.99 -8.20
N GLU A 539 37.86 -19.62 -9.02
CA GLU A 539 36.71 -20.42 -9.36
C GLU A 539 36.37 -20.17 -10.84
N ASN A 540 36.04 -21.23 -11.58
CA ASN A 540 35.49 -21.17 -12.92
C ASN A 540 34.72 -22.48 -13.14
N SER A 541 33.52 -22.56 -12.59
CA SER A 541 32.68 -23.75 -12.67
C SER A 541 31.27 -23.45 -13.16
N THR A 542 30.70 -24.44 -13.82
CA THR A 542 29.27 -24.58 -14.10
C THR A 542 28.73 -25.71 -13.23
N THR A 543 27.83 -25.36 -12.31
CA THR A 543 27.15 -26.29 -11.43
C THR A 543 25.70 -26.52 -11.85
N GLY A 544 25.21 -27.74 -11.65
CA GLY A 544 23.81 -28.10 -11.83
C GLY A 544 23.22 -28.60 -10.52
N SER A 545 22.11 -28.02 -10.07
CA SER A 545 21.45 -28.39 -8.82
C SER A 545 19.93 -28.55 -8.96
N ILE A 546 19.35 -29.37 -8.08
CA ILE A 546 17.93 -29.29 -7.77
C ILE A 546 17.78 -28.53 -6.47
N TYR A 547 16.75 -27.68 -6.36
CA TYR A 547 16.59 -26.84 -5.19
C TYR A 547 15.14 -26.73 -4.72
N GLY A 548 14.99 -26.43 -3.43
CA GLY A 548 13.71 -26.19 -2.77
C GLY A 548 13.81 -24.95 -1.90
N LYS A 549 12.81 -24.06 -1.99
CA LYS A 549 12.69 -22.88 -1.12
C LYS A 549 11.36 -22.85 -0.40
N LEU A 550 11.39 -22.40 0.85
CA LEU A 550 10.23 -22.15 1.69
C LEU A 550 10.28 -20.72 2.21
N LEU A 551 9.34 -19.89 1.79
CA LEU A 551 9.31 -18.48 2.17
C LEU A 551 8.00 -18.08 2.82
N LEU A 552 8.05 -17.64 4.08
CA LEU A 552 7.01 -16.85 4.73
C LEU A 552 7.57 -15.46 5.00
N ASP A 553 6.92 -14.45 4.45
CA ASP A 553 7.23 -13.07 4.77
C ASP A 553 5.92 -12.37 5.13
N THR A 554 5.81 -11.94 6.38
CA THR A 554 4.67 -11.20 6.92
C THR A 554 5.10 -9.89 7.54
N TYR A 555 6.35 -9.46 7.32
CA TYR A 555 6.79 -8.14 7.73
C TYR A 555 5.94 -7.07 7.04
N ASP A 556 5.58 -6.06 7.81
CA ASP A 556 4.81 -4.90 7.36
C ASP A 556 5.63 -3.96 6.47
N ASN A 557 6.94 -3.85 6.73
CA ASN A 557 7.91 -3.12 5.92
C ASN A 557 9.11 -4.02 5.57
N ALA A 558 9.67 -3.87 4.37
CA ALA A 558 10.79 -4.69 3.90
C ALA A 558 12.16 -4.23 4.45
N PHE A 559 12.28 -2.97 4.84
CA PHE A 559 13.54 -2.35 5.27
C PHE A 559 13.55 -2.03 6.78
N PHE A 560 12.43 -1.55 7.31
CA PHE A 560 12.26 -1.22 8.73
C PHE A 560 11.07 -1.98 9.33
N PRO A 561 11.15 -3.33 9.47
CA PRO A 561 10.03 -4.14 9.91
C PRO A 561 9.65 -3.80 11.36
N SER A 562 8.40 -3.40 11.58
CA SER A 562 7.86 -3.10 12.91
C SER A 562 7.04 -4.26 13.47
N SER A 563 6.50 -5.12 12.61
CA SER A 563 5.69 -6.25 12.99
C SER A 563 5.75 -7.40 11.99
N GLY A 564 5.67 -8.64 12.48
CA GLY A 564 5.48 -9.83 11.64
C GLY A 564 6.56 -10.89 11.79
N TRP A 565 6.48 -11.90 10.94
CA TRP A 565 7.39 -13.04 10.86
C TRP A 565 8.05 -13.12 9.48
N PHE A 566 9.31 -13.54 9.49
CA PHE A 566 10.09 -13.87 8.31
C PHE A 566 10.66 -15.27 8.47
N VAL A 567 10.48 -16.14 7.48
CA VAL A 567 11.05 -17.49 7.41
C VAL A 567 11.52 -17.70 5.98
N ASP A 568 12.81 -17.91 5.79
CA ASP A 568 13.44 -18.22 4.50
C ASP A 568 14.25 -19.50 4.66
N GLY A 569 13.71 -20.60 4.13
CA GLY A 569 14.40 -21.88 4.05
C GLY A 569 14.86 -22.11 2.62
N ASP A 570 16.13 -22.45 2.43
CA ASP A 570 16.74 -22.63 1.13
C ASP A 570 17.62 -23.89 1.14
N PHE A 571 17.37 -24.80 0.20
CA PHE A 571 18.06 -26.08 0.10
C PHE A 571 18.43 -26.35 -1.36
N HIS A 572 19.69 -26.65 -1.61
CA HIS A 572 20.22 -27.02 -2.92
C HIS A 572 20.94 -28.37 -2.80
N LEU A 573 20.65 -29.31 -3.71
CA LEU A 573 21.42 -30.54 -3.93
C LEU A 573 22.13 -30.41 -5.27
N TYR A 574 23.46 -30.35 -5.22
CA TYR A 574 24.32 -30.22 -6.39
C TYR A 574 24.63 -31.60 -6.95
N LEU A 575 24.34 -31.77 -8.25
CA LEU A 575 24.41 -33.05 -8.96
C LEU A 575 25.44 -33.02 -10.10
N TYR A 576 26.00 -31.85 -10.38
CA TYR A 576 26.94 -31.65 -11.48
C TYR A 576 27.87 -30.47 -11.18
N ASN A 577 29.15 -30.63 -11.53
CA ASN A 577 30.14 -29.57 -11.60
C ASN A 577 31.14 -29.89 -12.73
N ASP A 578 31.29 -29.00 -13.71
CA ASP A 578 32.17 -29.20 -14.87
C ASP A 578 33.67 -29.13 -14.54
N MET A 579 34.06 -28.45 -13.45
CA MET A 579 35.44 -28.31 -12.99
C MET A 579 36.02 -29.64 -12.49
N PHE A 580 35.19 -30.48 -11.87
CA PHE A 580 35.62 -31.73 -11.22
C PHE A 580 35.30 -32.99 -12.01
N GLN A 581 34.46 -32.92 -13.06
CA GLN A 581 34.14 -34.02 -13.98
C GLN A 581 33.90 -35.39 -13.28
N GLU A 582 34.78 -36.38 -13.47
CA GLU A 582 34.66 -37.73 -12.88
C GLU A 582 34.99 -37.78 -11.38
N GLU A 583 35.63 -36.75 -10.82
CA GLU A 583 35.98 -36.64 -9.40
C GLU A 583 34.90 -35.95 -8.56
N PHE A 584 33.84 -35.44 -9.21
CA PHE A 584 32.74 -34.76 -8.54
C PHE A 584 31.98 -35.67 -7.57
N SER A 585 31.76 -35.19 -6.35
CA SER A 585 30.87 -35.82 -5.38
C SER A 585 29.65 -34.94 -5.14
N GLU A 586 28.47 -35.55 -5.14
CA GLU A 586 27.23 -34.85 -4.80
C GLU A 586 27.31 -34.25 -3.39
N TYR A 587 26.88 -33.00 -3.25
CA TYR A 587 26.83 -32.30 -1.97
C TYR A 587 25.57 -31.44 -1.90
N SER A 588 25.18 -31.05 -0.69
CA SER A 588 24.01 -30.21 -0.46
C SER A 588 24.39 -28.98 0.36
N ILE A 589 23.71 -27.87 0.11
CA ILE A 589 23.78 -26.68 0.97
C ILE A 589 22.36 -26.40 1.46
N ALA A 590 22.21 -26.35 2.78
CA ALA A 590 20.95 -26.09 3.44
C ALA A 590 21.08 -24.85 4.35
N GLN A 591 20.05 -24.02 4.36
CA GLN A 591 19.98 -22.91 5.31
C GLN A 591 18.55 -22.54 5.68
N LEU A 592 18.41 -21.98 6.87
CA LEU A 592 17.16 -21.52 7.43
C LEU A 592 17.37 -20.21 8.17
N GLN A 593 16.62 -19.19 7.76
CA GLN A 593 16.54 -17.90 8.44
C GLN A 593 15.15 -17.72 9.03
N VAL A 594 15.07 -17.35 10.30
CA VAL A 594 13.81 -17.08 11.01
C VAL A 594 13.94 -15.75 11.73
N GLY A 595 13.01 -14.84 11.49
CA GLY A 595 12.95 -13.53 12.12
C GLY A 595 11.57 -13.17 12.62
N HIS A 596 11.51 -12.35 13.66
CA HIS A 596 10.29 -11.79 14.21
C HIS A 596 10.51 -10.32 14.57
N ALA A 597 9.51 -9.48 14.27
CA ALA A 597 9.48 -8.07 14.63
C ALA A 597 8.22 -7.75 15.43
N ARG A 598 8.34 -6.85 16.41
CA ARG A 598 7.21 -6.38 17.21
C ARG A 598 7.40 -4.94 17.69
N SER A 599 6.38 -4.12 17.46
CA SER A 599 6.31 -2.72 17.86
C SER A 599 5.63 -2.51 19.21
N PHE A 600 6.10 -1.51 19.95
CA PHE A 600 5.60 -0.99 21.21
C PHE A 600 5.52 0.55 21.12
N GLY A 601 4.52 1.06 20.40
CA GLY A 601 4.46 2.48 20.05
C GLY A 601 5.49 2.82 18.97
N LYS A 602 6.38 3.77 19.22
CA LYS A 602 7.46 4.18 18.30
C LYS A 602 8.70 3.28 18.35
N LEU A 603 8.74 2.32 19.27
CA LEU A 603 9.86 1.40 19.46
C LEU A 603 9.52 0.06 18.80
N SER A 604 10.39 -0.45 17.96
CA SER A 604 10.28 -1.77 17.33
C SER A 604 11.47 -2.62 17.72
N LEU A 605 11.20 -3.88 18.07
CA LEU A 605 12.23 -4.88 18.37
C LEU A 605 12.21 -5.95 17.30
N GLN A 606 13.37 -6.30 16.76
CA GLN A 606 13.56 -7.39 15.82
C GLN A 606 14.59 -8.38 16.36
N ALA A 607 14.30 -9.67 16.21
CA ALA A 607 15.24 -10.74 16.45
C ALA A 607 15.23 -11.68 15.25
N MET A 608 16.41 -12.16 14.86
CA MET A 608 16.60 -13.03 13.71
C MET A 608 17.68 -14.06 14.00
N ALA A 609 17.45 -15.30 13.59
CA ALA A 609 18.39 -16.41 13.63
C ALA A 609 18.57 -16.95 12.21
N HIS A 610 19.79 -17.36 11.85
CA HIS A 610 20.14 -17.90 10.55
C HIS A 610 21.13 -19.05 10.76
N VAL A 611 20.76 -20.24 10.31
CA VAL A 611 21.61 -21.42 10.34
C VAL A 611 21.91 -21.84 8.91
N GLY A 612 23.15 -22.22 8.63
CA GLY A 612 23.59 -22.70 7.32
C GLY A 612 24.56 -23.86 7.47
N VAL A 613 24.45 -24.86 6.61
CA VAL A 613 25.32 -26.04 6.61
C VAL A 613 25.53 -26.54 5.19
N SER A 614 26.79 -26.85 4.87
CA SER A 614 27.17 -27.66 3.72
C SER A 614 27.28 -29.13 4.16
N ILE A 615 26.70 -30.04 3.39
CA ILE A 615 26.66 -31.48 3.67
C ILE A 615 27.30 -32.22 2.50
N GLY A 616 28.34 -32.99 2.78
CA GLY A 616 29.17 -33.65 1.76
C GLY A 616 30.49 -32.90 1.56
N ASN A 617 31.18 -33.16 0.46
CA ASN A 617 32.46 -32.51 0.16
C ASN A 617 32.34 -31.73 -1.15
N PRO A 618 32.06 -30.41 -1.11
CA PRO A 618 31.90 -29.59 -2.31
C PRO A 618 33.18 -29.44 -3.14
N GLN A 619 34.35 -29.86 -2.63
CA GLN A 619 35.68 -29.74 -3.27
C GLN A 619 36.10 -28.29 -3.62
N THR A 620 35.27 -27.31 -3.31
CA THR A 620 35.51 -25.86 -3.44
C THR A 620 34.89 -25.12 -2.26
N SER A 621 35.52 -24.01 -1.85
CA SER A 621 35.04 -23.06 -0.83
C SER A 621 34.26 -21.88 -1.41
N SER A 622 34.10 -21.81 -2.74
CA SER A 622 33.48 -20.67 -3.43
C SER A 622 31.99 -20.47 -3.13
N LEU A 623 31.34 -21.48 -2.53
CA LEU A 623 29.95 -21.43 -2.07
C LEU A 623 29.82 -21.55 -0.55
N ASP A 624 30.91 -21.39 0.20
CA ASP A 624 30.86 -21.35 1.67
C ASP A 624 30.04 -20.16 2.18
N PHE A 625 29.64 -20.21 3.45
CA PHE A 625 28.97 -19.09 4.09
C PHE A 625 29.97 -18.00 4.40
N VAL A 626 29.79 -16.85 3.76
CA VAL A 626 30.66 -15.69 3.89
C VAL A 626 29.94 -14.59 4.65
N LEU A 627 30.52 -14.10 5.74
CA LEU A 627 29.94 -13.05 6.57
C LEU A 627 30.71 -11.73 6.44
N GLY A 628 29.97 -10.62 6.37
CA GLY A 628 30.51 -9.27 6.39
C GLY A 628 29.68 -8.25 5.62
N GLY A 629 29.86 -6.97 5.93
CA GLY A 629 29.22 -5.86 5.24
C GLY A 629 27.74 -5.64 5.60
N TYR A 630 27.14 -4.60 5.02
CA TYR A 630 25.72 -4.29 5.16
C TYR A 630 25.17 -3.55 3.93
N GLY A 631 23.86 -3.70 3.67
CA GLY A 631 23.12 -2.91 2.67
C GLY A 631 22.94 -3.61 1.32
N ALA A 632 23.92 -4.42 0.91
CA ALA A 632 23.83 -5.18 -0.33
C ALA A 632 22.76 -6.26 -0.29
N ARG A 633 22.18 -6.58 -1.46
CA ARG A 633 21.31 -7.75 -1.58
C ARG A 633 22.13 -9.01 -1.36
N ARG A 634 21.46 -10.07 -0.90
CA ARG A 634 22.07 -11.38 -0.78
C ARG A 634 22.47 -11.93 -2.15
N ILE A 635 23.72 -12.39 -2.25
CA ILE A 635 24.31 -13.05 -3.43
C ILE A 635 24.85 -14.39 -2.92
N ASN A 636 24.24 -15.49 -3.36
CA ASN A 636 24.54 -16.85 -2.86
C ASN A 636 24.57 -16.92 -1.32
N ASN A 637 25.72 -17.29 -0.75
CA ASN A 637 25.94 -17.44 0.68
C ASN A 637 26.77 -16.28 1.29
N ILE A 638 26.86 -15.15 0.58
CA ILE A 638 27.40 -13.89 1.13
C ILE A 638 26.30 -13.18 1.93
N LEU A 639 26.52 -13.03 3.23
CA LEU A 639 25.54 -12.57 4.21
C LEU A 639 26.05 -11.36 5.00
N PRO A 640 25.18 -10.37 5.28
CA PRO A 640 25.59 -9.17 6.00
C PRO A 640 25.98 -9.49 7.44
N PHE A 641 27.05 -8.88 7.95
CA PHE A 641 27.48 -9.01 9.34
C PHE A 641 28.17 -7.72 9.80
N TYR A 642 27.78 -7.24 10.97
CA TYR A 642 28.19 -5.92 11.46
C TYR A 642 29.59 -6.03 12.05
N GLY A 643 30.38 -4.97 12.00
CA GLY A 643 31.73 -4.90 12.54
C GLY A 643 32.81 -5.53 11.65
N TYR A 644 32.46 -6.05 10.48
CA TYR A 644 33.38 -6.65 9.52
C TYR A 644 33.01 -6.18 8.11
N ASP A 645 33.98 -5.75 7.30
CA ASP A 645 33.80 -5.43 5.88
C ASP A 645 33.23 -6.63 5.08
N PHE A 646 32.67 -6.39 3.90
CA PHE A 646 32.22 -7.43 2.98
C PHE A 646 33.32 -8.47 2.71
N ILE A 647 32.93 -9.76 2.74
CA ILE A 647 33.82 -10.89 2.44
C ILE A 647 34.99 -10.96 3.44
N SER A 648 34.67 -11.00 4.74
CA SER A 648 35.68 -11.00 5.82
C SER A 648 35.81 -12.33 6.56
N LEU A 649 34.74 -13.13 6.64
CA LEU A 649 34.71 -14.38 7.40
C LEU A 649 34.12 -15.48 6.53
N SER A 650 34.64 -16.71 6.58
CA SER A 650 34.18 -17.84 5.78
C SER A 650 34.11 -19.13 6.60
N GLY A 651 33.22 -20.03 6.22
CA GLY A 651 33.15 -21.40 6.72
C GLY A 651 32.01 -22.18 6.07
N ASN A 652 32.12 -23.51 6.05
CA ASN A 652 31.11 -24.37 5.42
C ASN A 652 29.82 -24.51 6.27
N SER A 653 29.85 -24.10 7.54
CA SER A 653 28.75 -24.22 8.49
C SER A 653 28.67 -22.99 9.41
N MET A 654 27.45 -22.52 9.68
CA MET A 654 27.23 -21.32 10.49
C MET A 654 25.96 -21.33 11.35
N ILE A 655 26.05 -20.62 12.47
CA ILE A 655 24.93 -20.15 13.28
C ILE A 655 25.10 -18.65 13.46
N LYS A 656 24.14 -17.84 13.01
CA LYS A 656 24.15 -16.39 13.12
C LYS A 656 22.86 -15.89 13.77
N SER A 657 22.97 -14.88 14.61
CA SER A 657 21.83 -14.17 15.20
C SER A 657 21.98 -12.66 15.05
N LEU A 658 20.86 -11.96 14.93
CA LEU A 658 20.77 -10.51 14.84
C LEU A 658 19.64 -10.02 15.75
N PHE A 659 19.94 -9.02 16.56
CA PHE A 659 18.99 -8.28 17.37
C PHE A 659 19.05 -6.82 16.96
N GLU A 660 17.89 -6.21 16.70
CA GLU A 660 17.80 -4.81 16.31
C GLU A 660 16.70 -4.11 17.11
N VAL A 661 17.03 -2.91 17.57
CA VAL A 661 16.11 -1.97 18.19
C VAL A 661 15.97 -0.80 17.24
N ASP A 662 14.76 -0.55 16.76
CA ASP A 662 14.43 0.58 15.90
C ASP A 662 13.53 1.56 16.66
N TYR A 663 13.89 2.84 16.67
CA TYR A 663 13.08 3.91 17.25
C TYR A 663 12.70 4.95 16.20
N GLU A 664 11.40 5.06 15.91
CA GLU A 664 10.84 6.03 14.96
C GLU A 664 10.73 7.42 15.62
N VAL A 665 11.80 8.22 15.53
CA VAL A 665 11.90 9.55 16.15
C VAL A 665 10.82 10.48 15.59
N PHE A 666 10.79 10.58 14.26
CA PHE A 666 9.79 11.28 13.46
C PHE A 666 9.20 10.30 12.45
N ARG A 667 8.05 10.64 11.88
CA ARG A 667 7.41 9.78 10.88
C ARG A 667 8.41 9.38 9.78
N LYS A 668 8.60 8.08 9.51
CA LYS A 668 9.55 7.54 8.51
C LYS A 668 11.05 7.79 8.78
N ASN A 669 11.42 8.11 10.02
CA ASN A 669 12.80 8.40 10.44
C ASN A 669 13.19 7.47 11.59
N HIS A 670 14.21 6.66 11.35
CA HIS A 670 14.56 5.50 12.16
C HIS A 670 15.95 5.68 12.78
N VAL A 671 16.06 5.47 14.08
CA VAL A 671 17.36 5.31 14.75
C VAL A 671 17.46 3.85 15.17
N THR A 672 18.45 3.14 14.62
CA THR A 672 18.62 1.70 14.83
C THR A 672 19.84 1.40 15.70
N LEU A 673 19.68 0.53 16.68
CA LEU A 673 20.78 -0.11 17.41
C LEU A 673 20.77 -1.60 17.10
N SER A 674 21.87 -2.12 16.57
CA SER A 674 21.94 -3.50 16.09
C SER A 674 23.10 -4.23 16.76
N ALA A 675 22.88 -5.51 17.07
CA ALA A 675 23.90 -6.43 17.57
C ALA A 675 23.76 -7.78 16.86
N ASN A 676 24.84 -8.34 16.35
CA ASN A 676 24.86 -9.69 15.80
C ASN A 676 25.98 -10.53 16.38
N PHE A 677 25.74 -11.83 16.38
CA PHE A 677 26.64 -12.86 16.87
C PHE A 677 26.64 -14.00 15.87
N ALA A 678 27.81 -14.53 15.56
CA ALA A 678 27.92 -15.70 14.70
C ALA A 678 28.92 -16.70 15.28
N SER A 679 28.63 -17.98 15.09
CA SER A 679 29.60 -19.06 15.11
C SER A 679 29.75 -19.56 13.67
N LEU A 680 30.95 -19.51 13.11
CA LEU A 680 31.22 -19.81 11.70
C LEU A 680 32.53 -20.58 11.62
N ASP A 681 32.46 -21.81 11.12
CA ASP A 681 33.62 -22.70 11.04
C ASP A 681 33.36 -23.83 10.04
N ASP A 682 34.41 -24.54 9.68
CA ASP A 682 34.28 -25.77 8.91
C ASP A 682 33.82 -26.92 9.81
N ASP A 683 32.81 -27.64 9.34
CA ASP A 683 32.18 -28.77 10.01
C ASP A 683 31.71 -28.44 11.45
N LEU A 684 31.25 -27.19 11.64
CA LEU A 684 30.84 -26.66 12.96
C LEU A 684 29.92 -27.59 13.74
N PHE A 685 28.98 -28.25 13.06
CA PHE A 685 27.99 -29.14 13.68
C PHE A 685 28.55 -30.54 14.04
N GLU A 686 29.75 -30.88 13.59
CA GLU A 686 30.48 -32.08 13.99
C GLU A 686 31.31 -31.87 15.27
N LYS A 687 31.52 -30.61 15.68
CA LYS A 687 32.26 -30.26 16.91
C LYS A 687 31.38 -30.42 18.16
N ASP A 688 32.02 -30.69 19.29
CA ASP A 688 31.34 -30.85 20.59
C ASP A 688 30.78 -29.52 21.15
N ASP A 689 31.31 -28.38 20.72
CA ASP A 689 30.86 -27.05 21.14
C ASP A 689 30.70 -26.10 19.94
N TRP A 690 29.45 -25.94 19.51
CA TRP A 690 29.10 -25.08 18.37
C TRP A 690 29.23 -23.60 18.66
N PHE A 691 29.42 -23.22 19.93
CA PHE A 691 29.43 -21.83 20.33
C PHE A 691 30.79 -21.35 20.78
N SER A 692 31.70 -22.11 21.39
CA SER A 692 32.89 -21.47 22.02
C SER A 692 34.09 -21.17 21.10
N GLU A 693 34.35 -21.96 20.07
CA GLU A 693 35.63 -21.88 19.34
C GLU A 693 35.67 -20.85 18.19
N ALA A 694 34.52 -20.47 17.62
CA ALA A 694 34.44 -19.66 16.40
C ALA A 694 33.50 -18.43 16.53
N GLN A 695 33.49 -17.74 17.68
CA GLN A 695 32.58 -16.62 17.94
C GLN A 695 33.02 -15.29 17.35
N TYR A 696 32.14 -14.73 16.53
CA TYR A 696 32.22 -13.36 16.02
C TYR A 696 31.09 -12.52 16.58
N SER A 697 31.36 -11.26 16.90
CA SER A 697 30.36 -10.30 17.37
C SER A 697 30.49 -8.96 16.67
N GLY A 698 29.36 -8.31 16.42
CA GLY A 698 29.30 -7.06 15.70
C GLY A 698 28.19 -6.16 16.23
N TYR A 699 28.46 -4.86 16.26
CA TYR A 699 27.51 -3.85 16.72
C TYR A 699 27.39 -2.75 15.69
N ALA A 700 26.22 -2.11 15.64
CA ALA A 700 26.01 -0.94 14.80
C ALA A 700 25.03 0.05 15.43
N ILE A 701 25.26 1.33 15.16
CA ILE A 701 24.30 2.41 15.36
C ILE A 701 24.01 3.03 13.99
N GLY A 702 22.74 3.21 13.69
CA GLY A 702 22.29 3.65 12.38
C GLY A 702 21.22 4.73 12.43
N TYR A 703 21.17 5.51 11.37
CA TYR A 703 20.06 6.39 11.06
C TYR A 703 19.54 6.08 9.65
N GLY A 704 18.23 5.91 9.53
CA GLY A 704 17.54 5.56 8.30
C GLY A 704 16.34 6.47 8.02
N ILE A 705 16.09 6.76 6.75
CA ILE A 705 14.88 7.45 6.28
C ILE A 705 14.21 6.64 5.18
N GLU A 706 12.89 6.49 5.26
CA GLU A 706 12.09 5.96 4.16
C GLU A 706 11.81 7.07 3.12
N THR A 707 12.36 6.93 1.91
CA THR A 707 12.11 7.86 0.80
C THR A 707 11.35 7.19 -0.34
N PHE A 708 10.84 7.97 -1.29
CA PHE A 708 10.20 7.44 -2.50
C PHE A 708 11.20 6.71 -3.43
N LEU A 709 12.50 6.99 -3.30
CA LEU A 709 13.58 6.34 -4.06
C LEU A 709 14.08 5.04 -3.41
N GLY A 710 13.51 4.67 -2.26
CA GLY A 710 13.98 3.57 -1.40
C GLY A 710 14.54 4.08 -0.07
N PRO A 711 15.02 3.18 0.81
CA PRO A 711 15.65 3.57 2.08
C PRO A 711 16.95 4.34 1.84
N VAL A 712 17.23 5.30 2.71
CA VAL A 712 18.54 5.96 2.83
C VAL A 712 19.06 5.69 4.23
N GLU A 713 20.17 4.97 4.34
CA GLU A 713 20.71 4.52 5.63
C GLU A 713 22.20 4.84 5.73
N LEU A 714 22.59 5.30 6.92
CA LEU A 714 23.98 5.44 7.35
C LEU A 714 24.13 4.64 8.65
N LYS A 715 25.06 3.68 8.68
CA LYS A 715 25.37 2.90 9.89
C LYS A 715 26.85 2.97 10.21
N TYR A 716 27.17 3.33 11.46
CA TYR A 716 28.49 3.13 12.03
C TYR A 716 28.54 1.76 12.70
N SER A 717 29.54 0.96 12.39
CA SER A 717 29.63 -0.43 12.80
C SER A 717 31.01 -0.79 13.33
N PHE A 718 31.08 -1.60 14.38
CA PHE A 718 32.34 -2.01 14.99
C PHE A 718 32.23 -3.41 15.60
N SER A 719 33.39 -4.04 15.80
CA SER A 719 33.52 -5.33 16.49
C SER A 719 34.55 -5.20 17.60
N PRO A 720 34.29 -5.69 18.83
CA PRO A 720 35.30 -5.75 19.89
C PRO A 720 36.49 -6.67 19.56
N GLN A 721 36.35 -7.54 18.55
CA GLN A 721 37.39 -8.43 18.07
C GLN A 721 38.32 -7.79 17.03
N ARG A 722 38.04 -6.54 16.61
CA ARG A 722 38.83 -5.81 15.61
C ARG A 722 39.16 -4.41 16.10
N ASP A 723 40.28 -3.88 15.64
CA ASP A 723 40.70 -2.51 15.94
C ASP A 723 40.05 -1.46 15.00
N ASP A 724 39.50 -1.91 13.87
CA ASP A 724 38.88 -1.07 12.86
C ASP A 724 37.35 -0.98 13.00
N SER A 725 36.79 0.14 12.54
CA SER A 725 35.36 0.40 12.46
C SER A 725 34.94 0.69 11.03
N GLU A 726 33.71 0.32 10.68
CA GLU A 726 33.15 0.46 9.34
C GLU A 726 32.01 1.49 9.30
N PHE A 727 31.89 2.23 8.20
CA PHE A 727 30.74 3.07 7.92
C PHE A 727 30.01 2.53 6.69
N TYR A 728 28.78 2.07 6.86
CA TYR A 728 27.97 1.60 5.75
C TYR A 728 26.99 2.67 5.29
N VAL A 729 27.01 2.95 3.99
CA VAL A 729 26.03 3.80 3.32
C VAL A 729 25.20 2.97 2.36
N ARG A 730 23.89 3.07 2.49
CA ARG A 730 22.93 2.45 1.58
C ARG A 730 21.97 3.49 1.06
N LEU A 731 21.83 3.60 -0.26
CA LEU A 731 20.87 4.50 -0.91
C LEU A 731 19.98 3.71 -1.87
N GLY A 732 18.67 3.86 -1.71
CA GLY A 732 17.69 3.29 -2.62
C GLY A 732 17.43 1.80 -2.41
N PHE A 733 16.90 1.14 -3.45
CA PHE A 733 16.45 -0.24 -3.36
C PHE A 733 17.61 -1.23 -3.51
N ALA A 734 17.47 -2.43 -2.95
CA ALA A 734 18.46 -3.49 -3.15
C ALA A 734 18.12 -4.32 -4.39
N PHE A 735 18.91 -4.20 -5.47
CA PHE A 735 18.76 -4.94 -6.72
C PHE A 735 20.09 -5.27 -7.41
#